data_AF-A0A9J7L0N3-F1
#
_entry.id   AF-A0A9J7L0N3-F1
#
_cell.length_a   1.000
_cell.length_b   1.000
_cell.length_c   1.000
_cell.angle_alpha   90.00
_cell.angle_beta   90.00
_cell.angle_gamma   90.00
#
_symmetry.space_group_name_H-M   'P 1'
#
loop_
_entity.id
_entity.type
_entity.pdbx_description
1 polymer ?
#
loop_
_entity_poly.entity_id
_entity_poly.type
_entity_poly.pdbx_seq_one_letter_code
_entity_poly.pdbx_strand_id
1 'polypeptide(L)'
;MDRAARRELIETIEQQKDRIARLENRLRDVVTAYKGLAKEKEALEASIKVLTLRSEPLRTHHVEKVSSGTDDSSETASEASGDAQATNTGDSGAESFVDPLNATGQAGSTSVNQDEILHLKEQLATLTNALATVTDQKSQMEASFQADKKLIRQENENSKKLAEETQQRLEEQLAEAEEQLSQAKSRIRSQQQEREKEQTDHAMMLRELQKVLSDERASKEQLEQELFEMKLKLEEKKATPDLSVEYEQKMQDLSAEMEGLQARLQAAEDDAAKPAPLLLQLQEEMAEMRVHHRLQIQQEQTRANEAEARLRQLEAEREARVANLEAKLAELSVVVGNYDKIRQQDQEAMEKLKERIAQLDMENTALARVANNKVQSDDPDDSNQDVHALKEKILKLIGLMKIANERSDQPLPPEDLYTFMNPGGDDSDPGSPVSHDKCQQEYRQLKEEFERYKMRAQSVLKNKNAKDSSVGKEIETLRSQLQELREKHIALRQYCDEQELKDKQKVEDLEARIARIKNEHKKELDKAEEEYRQRAAKLETEMHKQRDRTIELLAEKEKELQSLQLRSHSPVTPYMFSNQSEGSAHSASPRDGRSEAGVDDDDDIRSEHSDTVSELLVRPHFTPLMTHSRLTRKPSPGEGTIVHYAEQLARNEVELSAVRKQKHHLEASIHQLQEEIATKEEKYQDQIQALKREVDRLERNRFRESANLEYLKNVVLRYMTTSDYAAKDQMFKAIATILQFTSQERTKVTKFNSSW
;
A
#
# COMPACT_ATOMS: atom_id res chain seq x y z
N MET A 1 -37.97 -46.16 36.18
CA MET A 1 -36.83 -46.70 35.41
C MET A 1 -37.28 -47.75 34.37
N ASP A 2 -38.53 -47.72 33.87
CA ASP A 2 -39.25 -49.00 33.69
C ASP A 2 -39.52 -49.38 32.23
N ARG A 3 -38.99 -48.61 31.26
CA ARG A 3 -39.13 -48.89 29.81
C ARG A 3 -37.99 -49.74 29.21
N ALA A 4 -36.93 -50.00 29.96
CA ALA A 4 -35.88 -50.97 29.61
C ALA A 4 -36.29 -52.34 30.15
N ALA A 5 -36.38 -52.48 31.47
CA ALA A 5 -36.83 -53.69 32.17
C ALA A 5 -38.16 -54.28 31.64
N ARG A 6 -39.14 -53.47 31.22
CA ARG A 6 -40.38 -53.99 30.59
C ARG A 6 -40.16 -54.57 29.19
N ARG A 7 -39.19 -54.07 28.42
CA ARG A 7 -38.83 -54.67 27.11
C ARG A 7 -38.06 -55.96 27.31
N GLU A 8 -37.10 -55.99 28.23
CA GLU A 8 -36.40 -57.22 28.64
C GLU A 8 -37.39 -58.30 29.15
N LEU A 9 -38.44 -57.91 29.90
CA LEU A 9 -39.51 -58.83 30.30
C LEU A 9 -40.37 -59.32 29.13
N ILE A 10 -40.67 -58.46 28.15
CA ILE A 10 -41.44 -58.87 26.95
C ILE A 10 -40.61 -59.84 26.11
N GLU A 11 -39.34 -59.50 25.86
CA GLU A 11 -38.41 -60.33 25.09
C GLU A 11 -38.19 -61.69 25.75
N THR A 12 -38.00 -61.74 27.07
CA THR A 12 -37.89 -63.03 27.80
C THR A 12 -39.21 -63.82 27.81
N ILE A 13 -40.38 -63.16 27.82
CA ILE A 13 -41.69 -63.83 27.64
C ILE A 13 -41.83 -64.37 26.22
N GLU A 14 -41.34 -63.68 25.19
CA GLU A 14 -41.36 -64.13 23.80
C GLU A 14 -40.40 -65.31 23.58
N GLN A 15 -39.16 -65.22 24.08
CA GLN A 15 -38.22 -66.35 24.12
C GLN A 15 -38.79 -67.58 24.88
N GLN A 16 -39.57 -67.37 25.96
CA GLN A 16 -40.26 -68.43 26.68
C GLN A 16 -41.40 -69.04 25.86
N LYS A 17 -42.24 -68.24 25.17
CA LYS A 17 -43.28 -68.72 24.26
C LYS A 17 -42.69 -69.55 23.13
N ASP A 18 -41.62 -69.06 22.50
CA ASP A 18 -40.87 -69.78 21.47
C ASP A 18 -40.36 -71.13 21.96
N ARG A 19 -39.78 -71.16 23.17
CA ARG A 19 -39.29 -72.39 23.79
C ARG A 19 -40.42 -73.36 24.13
N ILE A 20 -41.58 -72.86 24.57
CA ILE A 20 -42.79 -73.66 24.79
C ILE A 20 -43.29 -74.23 23.46
N ALA A 21 -43.45 -73.41 22.41
CA ALA A 21 -43.91 -73.86 21.09
C ALA A 21 -42.99 -74.93 20.47
N ARG A 22 -41.67 -74.79 20.62
CA ARG A 22 -40.69 -75.83 20.20
C ARG A 22 -40.84 -77.13 21.01
N LEU A 23 -41.14 -77.04 22.31
CA LEU A 23 -41.41 -78.21 23.15
C LEU A 23 -42.78 -78.86 22.85
N GLU A 24 -43.81 -78.07 22.57
CA GLU A 24 -45.13 -78.56 22.13
C GLU A 24 -45.05 -79.27 20.78
N ASN A 25 -44.29 -78.74 19.82
CA ASN A 25 -44.05 -79.41 18.54
C ASN A 25 -43.32 -80.73 18.78
N ARG A 26 -42.17 -80.71 19.46
CA ARG A 26 -41.42 -81.93 19.79
C ARG A 26 -42.25 -82.96 20.57
N LEU A 27 -43.19 -82.52 21.41
CA LEU A 27 -44.13 -83.40 22.10
C LEU A 27 -45.21 -83.96 21.15
N ARG A 28 -45.77 -83.15 20.23
CA ARG A 28 -46.65 -83.63 19.14
C ARG A 28 -45.95 -84.67 18.27
N ASP A 29 -44.68 -84.45 17.94
CA ASP A 29 -43.85 -85.35 17.12
C ASP A 29 -43.61 -86.67 17.86
N VAL A 30 -43.18 -86.60 19.13
CA VAL A 30 -43.00 -87.78 20.00
C VAL A 30 -44.31 -88.56 20.20
N VAL A 31 -45.45 -87.88 20.39
CA VAL A 31 -46.77 -88.52 20.50
C VAL A 31 -47.20 -89.16 19.18
N THR A 32 -46.79 -88.60 18.04
CA THR A 32 -47.10 -89.15 16.71
C THR A 32 -46.23 -90.37 16.41
N ALA A 33 -44.93 -90.29 16.68
CA ALA A 33 -44.00 -91.42 16.61
C ALA A 33 -44.41 -92.56 17.56
N TYR A 34 -44.83 -92.24 18.80
CA TYR A 34 -45.34 -93.23 19.75
C TYR A 34 -46.64 -93.89 19.25
N LYS A 35 -47.54 -93.15 18.59
CA LYS A 35 -48.74 -93.73 17.96
C LYS A 35 -48.41 -94.62 16.75
N GLY A 36 -47.37 -94.29 15.99
CA GLY A 36 -46.86 -95.16 14.92
C GLY A 36 -46.29 -96.46 15.49
N LEU A 37 -45.34 -96.34 16.42
CA LEU A 37 -44.71 -97.47 17.11
C LEU A 37 -45.73 -98.35 17.86
N ALA A 38 -46.81 -97.77 18.40
CA ALA A 38 -47.90 -98.52 19.01
C ALA A 38 -48.65 -99.40 17.98
N LYS A 39 -48.95 -98.87 16.78
CA LYS A 39 -49.55 -99.67 15.70
C LYS A 39 -48.61 -100.75 15.18
N GLU A 40 -47.32 -100.44 15.02
CA GLU A 40 -46.30 -101.44 14.66
C GLU A 40 -46.23 -102.55 15.70
N LYS A 41 -46.23 -102.19 17.00
CA LYS A 41 -46.28 -103.14 18.11
C LYS A 41 -47.56 -103.98 18.09
N GLU A 42 -48.73 -103.39 17.91
CA GLU A 42 -50.02 -104.12 17.84
C GLU A 42 -50.05 -105.09 16.65
N ALA A 43 -49.54 -104.67 15.49
CA ALA A 43 -49.39 -105.50 14.29
C ALA A 43 -48.40 -106.67 14.50
N LEU A 44 -47.27 -106.42 15.17
CA LEU A 44 -46.28 -107.45 15.51
C LEU A 44 -46.80 -108.40 16.60
N GLU A 45 -47.51 -107.92 17.62
CA GLU A 45 -48.14 -108.74 18.66
C GLU A 45 -49.26 -109.63 18.08
N ALA A 46 -50.05 -109.13 17.12
CA ALA A 46 -50.98 -109.96 16.34
C ALA A 46 -50.26 -111.06 15.54
N SER A 47 -49.14 -110.72 14.89
CA SER A 47 -48.31 -111.67 14.14
C SER A 47 -47.70 -112.75 15.04
N ILE A 48 -47.15 -112.36 16.19
CA ILE A 48 -46.58 -113.27 17.20
C ILE A 48 -47.66 -114.18 17.78
N LYS A 49 -48.87 -113.66 18.03
CA LYS A 49 -50.01 -114.45 18.53
C LYS A 49 -50.46 -115.51 17.52
N VAL A 50 -50.44 -115.20 16.23
CA VAL A 50 -50.69 -116.16 15.14
C VAL A 50 -49.61 -117.24 15.08
N LEU A 51 -48.34 -116.87 15.23
CA LEU A 51 -47.21 -117.80 15.15
C LEU A 51 -47.09 -118.73 16.38
N THR A 52 -47.36 -118.23 17.58
CA THR A 52 -47.24 -118.98 18.85
C THR A 52 -48.35 -120.04 19.03
N LEU A 53 -49.49 -119.91 18.37
CA LEU A 53 -50.54 -120.95 18.34
C LEU A 53 -50.11 -122.26 17.66
N ARG A 54 -48.93 -122.30 17.03
CA ARG A 54 -48.38 -123.49 16.32
C ARG A 54 -47.39 -124.32 17.15
N SER A 55 -46.92 -123.85 18.30
CA SER A 55 -45.72 -124.40 18.96
C SER A 55 -45.96 -125.11 20.30
N GLU A 56 -46.35 -126.39 20.26
CA GLU A 56 -46.18 -127.38 21.34
C GLU A 56 -45.85 -128.77 20.71
N PRO A 57 -45.15 -129.70 21.41
CA PRO A 57 -44.26 -130.65 20.71
C PRO A 57 -44.62 -132.14 20.83
N LEU A 58 -44.13 -132.94 19.85
CA LEU A 58 -44.00 -134.40 19.95
C LEU A 58 -42.52 -134.84 19.98
N ARG A 59 -42.26 -136.03 20.53
CA ARG A 59 -40.97 -136.38 21.16
C ARG A 59 -40.13 -137.44 20.42
N THR A 60 -38.82 -137.15 20.37
CA THR A 60 -37.65 -138.04 20.55
C THR A 60 -37.39 -139.25 19.63
N HIS A 61 -36.15 -139.27 19.10
CA HIS A 61 -35.18 -140.36 18.86
C HIS A 61 -34.66 -140.40 17.41
N HIS A 62 -33.39 -140.71 17.09
CA HIS A 62 -32.08 -140.71 17.80
C HIS A 62 -30.97 -141.03 16.74
N VAL A 63 -29.66 -140.86 17.04
CA VAL A 63 -28.49 -141.34 16.22
C VAL A 63 -28.31 -140.62 14.86
N GLU A 64 -27.15 -140.21 14.32
CA GLU A 64 -25.73 -140.01 14.73
C GLU A 64 -25.14 -138.93 13.76
N LYS A 65 -24.31 -137.92 14.16
CA LYS A 65 -22.82 -137.88 14.23
C LYS A 65 -22.11 -137.49 12.90
N VAL A 66 -20.85 -137.03 13.02
CA VAL A 66 -19.87 -136.68 11.95
C VAL A 66 -20.16 -135.33 11.24
N SER A 67 -19.21 -134.40 11.01
CA SER A 67 -17.93 -134.04 11.66
C SER A 67 -17.46 -132.65 11.18
N SER A 68 -16.36 -132.13 11.75
CA SER A 68 -15.33 -131.23 11.11
C SER A 68 -15.77 -130.11 10.15
N GLY A 69 -15.41 -128.83 10.35
CA GLY A 69 -14.51 -128.23 11.35
C GLY A 69 -13.90 -126.91 10.81
N THR A 70 -12.91 -126.35 11.51
CA THR A 70 -11.89 -125.37 11.04
C THR A 70 -12.40 -124.12 10.30
N ASP A 71 -12.35 -122.92 10.91
CA ASP A 71 -11.23 -121.95 10.78
C ASP A 71 -11.63 -120.84 9.78
N ASP A 72 -11.09 -119.62 9.75
CA ASP A 72 -10.25 -118.82 10.67
C ASP A 72 -10.32 -117.34 10.21
N SER A 73 -9.88 -116.39 11.03
CA SER A 73 -9.49 -115.01 10.64
C SER A 73 -10.58 -114.08 10.06
N SER A 74 -10.38 -112.76 9.91
CA SER A 74 -9.62 -111.78 10.72
C SER A 74 -9.89 -110.37 10.16
N GLU A 75 -10.06 -109.36 11.03
CA GLU A 75 -9.72 -107.94 10.72
C GLU A 75 -10.45 -107.29 9.51
N THR A 76 -10.27 -106.02 9.10
CA THR A 76 -10.09 -104.71 9.79
C THR A 76 -10.72 -103.62 8.90
N ALA A 77 -10.61 -102.34 9.29
CA ALA A 77 -10.55 -101.16 8.40
C ALA A 77 -11.80 -100.86 7.53
N SER A 78 -12.68 -99.92 7.91
CA SER A 78 -12.53 -98.44 7.90
C SER A 78 -12.77 -97.77 6.55
N GLU A 79 -13.53 -96.68 6.59
CA GLU A 79 -14.01 -95.92 5.42
C GLU A 79 -12.88 -95.16 4.69
N ALA A 80 -13.04 -94.97 3.38
CA ALA A 80 -12.26 -94.02 2.59
C ALA A 80 -13.16 -93.23 1.64
N SER A 81 -12.92 -91.91 1.59
CA SER A 81 -13.45 -90.94 0.62
C SER A 81 -13.15 -91.32 -0.84
N GLY A 82 -13.91 -90.83 -1.84
CA GLY A 82 -13.53 -91.18 -3.22
C GLY A 82 -14.11 -90.52 -4.46
N ASP A 83 -14.79 -89.36 -4.40
CA ASP A 83 -14.94 -88.47 -5.56
C ASP A 83 -15.63 -89.04 -6.84
N ALA A 84 -15.39 -88.45 -8.02
CA ALA A 84 -16.45 -88.18 -8.99
C ALA A 84 -16.44 -88.97 -10.33
N GLN A 85 -17.55 -88.77 -11.04
CA GLN A 85 -17.62 -88.51 -12.50
C GLN A 85 -17.96 -89.67 -13.47
N ALA A 86 -19.18 -89.55 -14.02
CA ALA A 86 -19.62 -89.88 -15.39
C ALA A 86 -19.18 -91.18 -16.09
N THR A 87 -20.17 -91.92 -16.60
CA THR A 87 -20.47 -91.90 -18.06
C THR A 87 -21.88 -92.45 -18.37
N ASN A 88 -22.30 -92.33 -19.64
CA ASN A 88 -23.60 -92.79 -20.17
C ASN A 88 -23.60 -94.29 -20.53
N THR A 89 -24.75 -94.77 -21.02
CA THR A 89 -25.08 -96.15 -21.47
C THR A 89 -25.28 -97.16 -20.33
N GLY A 90 -26.36 -97.94 -20.25
CA GLY A 90 -27.60 -97.93 -21.03
C GLY A 90 -27.68 -98.99 -22.13
N ASP A 91 -28.26 -100.14 -21.78
CA ASP A 91 -28.98 -101.03 -22.70
C ASP A 91 -30.12 -101.76 -21.94
N SER A 92 -30.96 -102.47 -22.67
CA SER A 92 -32.21 -103.09 -22.23
C SER A 92 -32.01 -104.53 -21.75
N GLY A 93 -32.93 -105.02 -20.91
CA GLY A 93 -32.86 -106.39 -20.36
C GLY A 93 -34.19 -106.86 -19.79
N ALA A 94 -35.23 -106.95 -20.62
CA ALA A 94 -36.50 -107.55 -20.23
C ALA A 94 -36.46 -109.07 -20.48
N GLU A 95 -36.57 -109.87 -19.42
CA GLU A 95 -36.84 -111.30 -19.51
C GLU A 95 -37.99 -111.67 -18.59
N SER A 96 -38.96 -112.41 -19.15
CA SER A 96 -40.17 -112.84 -18.46
C SER A 96 -40.08 -114.31 -18.13
N PHE A 97 -40.07 -114.67 -16.84
CA PHE A 97 -40.18 -116.08 -16.46
C PHE A 97 -41.64 -116.45 -16.15
N VAL A 98 -42.08 -117.59 -16.70
CA VAL A 98 -43.47 -118.04 -16.72
C VAL A 98 -43.69 -119.32 -15.91
N ASP A 99 -44.91 -119.44 -15.40
CA ASP A 99 -45.42 -120.54 -14.58
C ASP A 99 -45.61 -121.86 -15.38
N PRO A 100 -45.13 -123.02 -14.90
CA PRO A 100 -45.47 -124.30 -15.51
C PRO A 100 -45.91 -125.41 -14.52
N LEU A 101 -47.24 -125.66 -14.51
CA LEU A 101 -47.91 -126.97 -14.48
C LEU A 101 -47.74 -127.88 -13.21
N ASN A 102 -48.79 -128.28 -12.49
CA ASN A 102 -50.02 -129.03 -12.86
C ASN A 102 -49.82 -130.55 -13.06
N ALA A 103 -50.28 -131.35 -12.08
CA ALA A 103 -50.60 -132.77 -12.24
C ALA A 103 -51.74 -133.20 -11.30
N THR A 104 -52.80 -133.79 -11.87
CA THR A 104 -54.05 -134.22 -11.22
C THR A 104 -53.94 -135.41 -10.26
N GLY A 105 -54.77 -135.48 -9.21
CA GLY A 105 -54.85 -136.64 -8.32
C GLY A 105 -56.14 -136.79 -7.49
N GLN A 106 -57.24 -137.21 -8.13
CA GLN A 106 -58.48 -137.85 -7.60
C GLN A 106 -59.23 -137.28 -6.37
N ALA A 107 -60.57 -137.37 -6.40
CA ALA A 107 -61.45 -136.99 -5.29
C ALA A 107 -61.73 -138.15 -4.33
N GLY A 108 -61.72 -137.90 -3.01
CA GLY A 108 -61.97 -138.94 -2.00
C GLY A 108 -62.05 -138.44 -0.54
N SER A 109 -63.18 -137.86 -0.16
CA SER A 109 -63.74 -137.80 1.21
C SER A 109 -62.82 -137.58 2.44
N THR A 110 -62.61 -136.31 2.83
CA THR A 110 -62.66 -135.91 4.26
C THR A 110 -62.98 -134.41 4.40
N SER A 111 -64.05 -134.07 5.12
CA SER A 111 -64.45 -132.69 5.42
C SER A 111 -63.69 -132.10 6.62
N VAL A 112 -62.38 -132.29 6.67
CA VAL A 112 -61.51 -131.92 7.81
C VAL A 112 -60.51 -130.84 7.41
N ASN A 113 -59.96 -130.92 6.19
CA ASN A 113 -58.91 -130.01 5.72
C ASN A 113 -59.43 -128.60 5.35
N GLN A 114 -60.75 -128.41 5.23
CA GLN A 114 -61.31 -127.13 4.79
C GLN A 114 -61.19 -126.05 5.87
N ASP A 115 -61.36 -126.39 7.14
CA ASP A 115 -61.22 -125.46 8.27
C ASP A 115 -59.76 -125.12 8.52
N GLU A 116 -58.83 -126.07 8.34
CA GLU A 116 -57.39 -125.81 8.37
C GLU A 116 -56.97 -124.82 7.26
N ILE A 117 -57.50 -124.98 6.04
CA ILE A 117 -57.25 -124.06 4.92
C ILE A 117 -57.86 -122.67 5.17
N LEU A 118 -59.01 -122.57 5.84
CA LEU A 118 -59.61 -121.29 6.22
C LEU A 118 -58.79 -120.60 7.32
N HIS A 119 -58.37 -121.34 8.35
CA HIS A 119 -57.50 -120.83 9.41
C HIS A 119 -56.16 -120.34 8.85
N LEU A 120 -55.50 -121.11 7.97
CA LEU A 120 -54.26 -120.69 7.28
C LEU A 120 -54.46 -119.41 6.44
N LYS A 121 -55.63 -119.22 5.82
CA LYS A 121 -55.96 -117.98 5.08
C LYS A 121 -56.16 -116.79 6.01
N GLU A 122 -56.82 -116.97 7.16
CA GLU A 122 -56.99 -115.92 8.16
C GLU A 122 -55.66 -115.53 8.83
N GLN A 123 -54.78 -116.51 9.07
CA GLN A 123 -53.39 -116.29 9.51
C GLN A 123 -52.58 -115.51 8.47
N LEU A 124 -52.64 -115.91 7.19
CA LEU A 124 -51.97 -115.19 6.10
C LEU A 124 -52.51 -113.77 5.92
N ALA A 125 -53.82 -113.56 6.02
CA ALA A 125 -54.43 -112.22 5.97
C ALA A 125 -53.95 -111.35 7.15
N THR A 126 -53.89 -111.92 8.36
CA THR A 126 -53.38 -111.21 9.56
C THR A 126 -51.92 -110.80 9.40
N LEU A 127 -51.05 -111.72 8.94
CA LEU A 127 -49.64 -111.45 8.70
C LEU A 127 -49.44 -110.43 7.56
N THR A 128 -50.24 -110.50 6.49
CA THR A 128 -50.20 -109.56 5.37
C THR A 128 -50.61 -108.16 5.81
N ASN A 129 -51.68 -108.03 6.60
CA ASN A 129 -52.15 -106.75 7.16
C ASN A 129 -51.12 -106.15 8.13
N ALA A 130 -50.46 -106.97 8.93
CA ALA A 130 -49.40 -106.54 9.83
C ALA A 130 -48.16 -106.04 9.05
N LEU A 131 -47.71 -106.80 8.05
CA LEU A 131 -46.58 -106.42 7.20
C LEU A 131 -46.89 -105.17 6.37
N ALA A 132 -48.12 -105.01 5.86
CA ALA A 132 -48.58 -103.79 5.21
C ALA A 132 -48.54 -102.60 6.19
N THR A 133 -49.07 -102.76 7.41
CA THR A 133 -49.05 -101.69 8.44
C THR A 133 -47.63 -101.23 8.77
N VAL A 134 -46.69 -102.16 8.97
CA VAL A 134 -45.27 -101.84 9.23
C VAL A 134 -44.61 -101.20 8.00
N THR A 135 -44.96 -101.64 6.79
CA THR A 135 -44.45 -101.04 5.54
C THR A 135 -44.97 -99.62 5.36
N ASP A 136 -46.24 -99.36 5.66
CA ASP A 136 -46.86 -98.03 5.59
C ASP A 136 -46.28 -97.07 6.65
N GLN A 137 -46.08 -97.52 7.90
CA GLN A 137 -45.45 -96.69 8.93
C GLN A 137 -43.97 -96.42 8.61
N LYS A 138 -43.22 -97.41 8.12
CA LYS A 138 -41.85 -97.19 7.61
C LYS A 138 -41.83 -96.20 6.44
N SER A 139 -42.74 -96.33 5.47
CA SER A 139 -42.81 -95.43 4.32
C SER A 139 -43.20 -94.00 4.71
N GLN A 140 -44.07 -93.83 5.71
CA GLN A 140 -44.44 -92.53 6.26
C GLN A 140 -43.25 -91.90 6.99
N MET A 141 -42.54 -92.67 7.83
CA MET A 141 -41.35 -92.23 8.55
C MET A 141 -40.22 -91.82 7.59
N GLU A 142 -39.97 -92.62 6.55
CA GLU A 142 -38.96 -92.32 5.53
C GLU A 142 -39.34 -91.08 4.72
N ALA A 143 -40.61 -90.93 4.33
CA ALA A 143 -41.10 -89.72 3.65
C ALA A 143 -40.92 -88.45 4.51
N SER A 144 -41.22 -88.50 5.81
CA SER A 144 -40.94 -87.37 6.72
C SER A 144 -39.45 -87.09 6.84
N PHE A 145 -38.59 -88.11 6.98
CA PHE A 145 -37.14 -87.92 7.06
C PHE A 145 -36.56 -87.34 5.76
N GLN A 146 -37.05 -87.75 4.59
CA GLN A 146 -36.65 -87.16 3.31
C GLN A 146 -37.12 -85.70 3.18
N ALA A 147 -38.30 -85.35 3.69
CA ALA A 147 -38.80 -83.98 3.73
C ALA A 147 -37.97 -83.09 4.67
N ASP A 148 -37.71 -83.52 5.91
CA ASP A 148 -36.89 -82.81 6.88
C ASP A 148 -35.46 -82.63 6.38
N LYS A 149 -34.87 -83.66 5.78
CA LYS A 149 -33.53 -83.60 5.15
C LYS A 149 -33.48 -82.60 3.99
N LYS A 150 -34.58 -82.38 3.26
CA LYS A 150 -34.69 -81.33 2.24
C LYS A 150 -34.86 -79.95 2.86
N LEU A 151 -35.69 -79.82 3.89
CA LEU A 151 -35.93 -78.58 4.62
C LEU A 151 -34.64 -78.06 5.27
N ILE A 152 -33.93 -78.91 6.02
CA ILE A 152 -32.65 -78.58 6.66
C ILE A 152 -31.59 -78.17 5.63
N ARG A 153 -31.55 -78.81 4.44
CA ARG A 153 -30.67 -78.37 3.35
C ARG A 153 -31.04 -76.97 2.85
N GLN A 154 -32.32 -76.71 2.61
CA GLN A 154 -32.81 -75.40 2.16
C GLN A 154 -32.58 -74.31 3.22
N GLU A 155 -32.75 -74.60 4.51
CA GLU A 155 -32.44 -73.67 5.61
C GLU A 155 -30.93 -73.37 5.69
N ASN A 156 -30.07 -74.38 5.53
CA ASN A 156 -28.61 -74.16 5.46
C ASN A 156 -28.20 -73.36 4.22
N GLU A 157 -28.78 -73.64 3.04
CA GLU A 157 -28.54 -72.86 1.82
C GLU A 157 -29.00 -71.40 1.96
N ASN A 158 -30.17 -71.16 2.55
CA ASN A 158 -30.68 -69.81 2.80
C ASN A 158 -29.83 -69.08 3.85
N SER A 159 -29.43 -69.77 4.92
CA SER A 159 -28.55 -69.20 5.96
C SER A 159 -27.16 -68.87 5.41
N LYS A 160 -26.64 -69.71 4.51
CA LYS A 160 -25.39 -69.45 3.80
C LYS A 160 -25.51 -68.23 2.87
N LYS A 161 -26.57 -68.14 2.07
CA LYS A 161 -26.82 -66.97 1.19
C LYS A 161 -26.92 -65.68 2.01
N LEU A 162 -27.65 -65.70 3.12
CA LEU A 162 -27.76 -64.54 4.01
C LEU A 162 -26.41 -64.16 4.65
N ALA A 163 -25.55 -65.13 4.96
CA ALA A 163 -24.18 -64.88 5.41
C ALA A 163 -23.31 -64.27 4.29
N GLU A 164 -23.41 -64.76 3.05
CA GLU A 164 -22.71 -64.21 1.89
C GLU A 164 -23.19 -62.80 1.53
N GLU A 165 -24.50 -62.53 1.55
CA GLU A 165 -25.11 -61.21 1.34
C GLU A 165 -24.71 -60.21 2.45
N THR A 166 -24.69 -60.64 3.71
CA THR A 166 -24.25 -59.77 4.82
C THR A 166 -22.75 -59.53 4.82
N GLN A 167 -21.93 -60.49 4.39
CA GLN A 167 -20.50 -60.30 4.17
C GLN A 167 -20.25 -59.30 3.04
N GLN A 168 -20.86 -59.47 1.86
CA GLN A 168 -20.74 -58.54 0.74
C GLN A 168 -21.13 -57.12 1.13
N ARG A 169 -22.24 -56.94 1.86
CA ARG A 169 -22.67 -55.64 2.36
C ARG A 169 -21.69 -55.01 3.37
N LEU A 170 -20.99 -55.82 4.17
CA LEU A 170 -19.94 -55.33 5.08
C LEU A 170 -18.67 -54.95 4.31
N GLU A 171 -18.32 -55.70 3.25
CA GLU A 171 -17.20 -55.38 2.36
C GLU A 171 -17.46 -54.09 1.56
N GLU A 172 -18.68 -53.88 1.06
CA GLU A 172 -19.12 -52.61 0.45
C GLU A 172 -19.02 -51.43 1.44
N GLN A 173 -19.49 -51.61 2.67
CA GLN A 173 -19.42 -50.57 3.71
C GLN A 173 -17.99 -50.26 4.16
N LEU A 174 -17.11 -51.25 4.17
CA LEU A 174 -15.68 -51.04 4.41
C LEU A 174 -15.03 -50.28 3.23
N ALA A 175 -15.33 -50.65 1.98
CA ALA A 175 -14.84 -49.95 0.80
C ALA A 175 -15.30 -48.48 0.75
N GLU A 176 -16.57 -48.20 1.06
CA GLU A 176 -17.08 -46.82 1.15
C GLU A 176 -16.37 -46.04 2.26
N ALA A 177 -16.18 -46.64 3.45
CA ALA A 177 -15.48 -46.01 4.55
C ALA A 177 -13.99 -45.75 4.24
N GLU A 178 -13.31 -46.67 3.53
CA GLU A 178 -11.94 -46.47 3.06
C GLU A 178 -11.85 -45.38 1.98
N GLU A 179 -12.82 -45.29 1.07
CA GLU A 179 -12.87 -44.21 0.08
C GLU A 179 -13.08 -42.86 0.76
N GLN A 180 -14.08 -42.74 1.65
CA GLN A 180 -14.34 -41.54 2.45
C GLN A 180 -13.10 -41.13 3.28
N LEU A 181 -12.40 -42.10 3.87
CA LEU A 181 -11.14 -41.87 4.59
C LEU A 181 -10.01 -41.40 3.66
N SER A 182 -9.95 -41.91 2.42
CA SER A 182 -8.98 -41.46 1.41
C SER A 182 -9.26 -40.02 0.95
N GLN A 183 -10.54 -39.67 0.72
CA GLN A 183 -10.98 -38.32 0.39
C GLN A 183 -10.75 -37.34 1.54
N ALA A 184 -10.96 -37.76 2.79
CA ALA A 184 -10.64 -36.95 3.96
C ALA A 184 -9.13 -36.69 4.06
N LYS A 185 -8.30 -37.72 3.86
CA LYS A 185 -6.83 -37.61 3.83
C LYS A 185 -6.34 -36.69 2.70
N SER A 186 -6.94 -36.72 1.51
CA SER A 186 -6.55 -35.83 0.40
C SER A 186 -6.96 -34.38 0.65
N ARG A 187 -8.18 -34.13 1.16
CA ARG A 187 -8.65 -32.79 1.57
C ARG A 187 -7.75 -32.18 2.65
N ILE A 188 -7.38 -32.96 3.67
CA ILE A 188 -6.45 -32.52 4.74
C ILE A 188 -5.08 -32.15 4.16
N ARG A 189 -4.53 -32.93 3.22
CA ARG A 189 -3.27 -32.61 2.53
C ARG A 189 -3.34 -31.33 1.70
N SER A 190 -4.45 -31.10 0.99
CA SER A 190 -4.68 -29.83 0.26
C SER A 190 -4.66 -28.64 1.23
N GLN A 191 -5.44 -28.74 2.31
CA GLN A 191 -5.49 -27.71 3.38
C GLN A 191 -4.19 -27.57 4.18
N GLN A 192 -3.25 -28.53 4.10
CA GLN A 192 -1.89 -28.36 4.63
C GLN A 192 -1.04 -27.58 3.64
N GLN A 193 -1.01 -27.98 2.36
CA GLN A 193 -0.27 -27.29 1.30
C GLN A 193 -0.76 -25.86 1.04
N GLU A 194 -2.06 -25.59 1.19
CA GLU A 194 -2.65 -24.24 1.13
C GLU A 194 -2.11 -23.37 2.26
N ARG A 195 -2.16 -23.84 3.52
CA ARG A 195 -1.62 -23.09 4.67
C ARG A 195 -0.10 -22.97 4.69
N GLU A 196 0.62 -23.94 4.09
CA GLU A 196 2.06 -23.85 3.87
C GLU A 196 2.39 -22.77 2.84
N LYS A 197 1.62 -22.66 1.75
CA LYS A 197 1.73 -21.56 0.77
C LYS A 197 1.42 -20.20 1.40
N GLU A 198 0.30 -20.08 2.11
CA GLU A 198 -0.07 -18.86 2.85
C GLU A 198 1.06 -18.43 3.82
N GLN A 199 1.67 -19.38 4.54
CA GLN A 199 2.81 -19.10 5.40
C GLN A 199 4.06 -18.68 4.63
N THR A 200 4.37 -19.26 3.46
CA THR A 200 5.48 -18.78 2.63
C THR A 200 5.21 -17.41 2.03
N ASP A 201 3.97 -17.11 1.63
CA ASP A 201 3.56 -15.83 1.05
C ASP A 201 3.59 -14.73 2.11
N HIS A 202 3.09 -15.00 3.32
CA HIS A 202 3.24 -14.11 4.47
C HIS A 202 4.72 -13.91 4.84
N ALA A 203 5.57 -14.95 4.76
CA ALA A 203 7.00 -14.83 5.01
C ALA A 203 7.76 -14.07 3.89
N MET A 204 7.28 -14.09 2.65
CA MET A 204 7.81 -13.23 1.57
C MET A 204 7.38 -11.78 1.78
N MET A 205 6.08 -11.54 1.99
CA MET A 205 5.53 -10.21 2.28
C MET A 205 6.18 -9.55 3.50
N LEU A 206 6.46 -10.30 4.57
CA LEU A 206 7.17 -9.78 5.73
C LEU A 206 8.62 -9.40 5.43
N ARG A 207 9.33 -10.14 4.57
CA ARG A 207 10.69 -9.76 4.11
C ARG A 207 10.64 -8.53 3.21
N GLU A 208 9.65 -8.43 2.32
CA GLU A 208 9.45 -7.27 1.46
C GLU A 208 9.12 -6.02 2.27
N LEU A 209 8.21 -6.11 3.25
CA LEU A 209 7.91 -5.02 4.18
C LEU A 209 9.13 -4.63 5.04
N GLN A 210 9.92 -5.60 5.52
CA GLN A 210 11.17 -5.32 6.23
C GLN A 210 12.19 -4.61 5.33
N LYS A 211 12.28 -5.00 4.05
CA LYS A 211 13.15 -4.34 3.07
C LYS A 211 12.68 -2.93 2.74
N VAL A 212 11.39 -2.72 2.47
CA VAL A 212 10.84 -1.37 2.25
C VAL A 212 11.09 -0.49 3.48
N LEU A 213 10.91 -1.01 4.69
CA LEU A 213 11.24 -0.29 5.92
C LEU A 213 12.76 -0.02 6.12
N SER A 214 13.66 -0.85 5.59
CA SER A 214 15.10 -0.53 5.59
C SER A 214 15.45 0.52 4.52
N ASP A 215 14.83 0.44 3.35
CA ASP A 215 15.05 1.36 2.23
C ASP A 215 14.46 2.76 2.54
N GLU A 216 13.30 2.82 3.20
CA GLU A 216 12.72 4.05 3.77
C GLU A 216 13.59 4.65 4.89
N ARG A 217 14.17 3.82 5.76
CA ARG A 217 15.08 4.30 6.81
C ARG A 217 16.39 4.84 6.23
N ALA A 218 16.97 4.15 5.26
CA ALA A 218 18.20 4.58 4.59
C ALA A 218 17.99 5.89 3.80
N SER A 219 16.90 6.00 3.05
CA SER A 219 16.56 7.24 2.33
C SER A 219 16.19 8.38 3.27
N LYS A 220 15.51 8.11 4.40
CA LYS A 220 15.32 9.11 5.47
C LYS A 220 16.65 9.59 6.05
N GLU A 221 17.59 8.67 6.35
CA GLU A 221 18.89 9.02 6.90
C GLU A 221 19.71 9.86 5.89
N GLN A 222 19.70 9.49 4.61
CA GLN A 222 20.32 10.27 3.53
C GLN A 222 19.73 11.68 3.45
N LEU A 223 18.40 11.83 3.48
CA LEU A 223 17.75 13.15 3.49
C LEU A 223 18.03 13.95 4.77
N GLU A 224 18.19 13.31 5.93
CA GLU A 224 18.59 13.96 7.17
C GLU A 224 20.07 14.40 7.14
N GLN A 225 20.95 13.63 6.49
CA GLN A 225 22.34 14.00 6.21
C GLN A 225 22.42 15.17 5.21
N GLU A 226 21.68 15.13 4.09
CA GLU A 226 21.60 16.24 3.13
C GLU A 226 21.05 17.52 3.77
N LEU A 227 20.01 17.42 4.61
CA LEU A 227 19.47 18.55 5.37
C LEU A 227 20.46 19.07 6.42
N PHE A 228 21.29 18.21 7.01
CA PHE A 228 22.37 18.63 7.90
C PHE A 228 23.48 19.35 7.14
N GLU A 229 23.93 18.82 6.00
CA GLU A 229 24.90 19.48 5.12
C GLU A 229 24.39 20.83 4.60
N MET A 230 23.12 20.92 4.20
CA MET A 230 22.53 22.18 3.71
C MET A 230 22.38 23.21 4.84
N LYS A 231 22.08 22.78 6.08
CA LYS A 231 22.13 23.67 7.25
C LYS A 231 23.55 24.14 7.52
N LEU A 232 24.53 23.24 7.53
CA LEU A 232 25.94 23.58 7.74
C LEU A 232 26.44 24.58 6.69
N LYS A 233 26.20 24.32 5.40
CA LYS A 233 26.54 25.23 4.29
C LYS A 233 25.81 26.58 4.36
N LEU A 234 24.67 26.64 5.04
CA LEU A 234 23.90 27.88 5.26
C LEU A 234 24.38 28.63 6.51
N GLU A 235 24.86 27.92 7.54
CA GLU A 235 25.54 28.49 8.70
C GLU A 235 26.94 28.98 8.34
N GLU A 236 27.70 28.23 7.54
CA GLU A 236 28.96 28.67 6.92
C GLU A 236 28.75 29.96 6.12
N LYS A 237 27.72 30.04 5.27
CA LYS A 237 27.37 31.27 4.53
C LYS A 237 26.91 32.45 5.41
N LYS A 238 26.49 32.21 6.65
CA LYS A 238 26.21 33.25 7.65
C LYS A 238 27.45 33.61 8.49
N ALA A 239 28.44 32.71 8.54
CA ALA A 239 29.66 32.87 9.32
C ALA A 239 30.83 33.42 8.48
N THR A 240 30.81 33.22 7.16
CA THR A 240 31.56 34.07 6.23
C THR A 240 31.07 35.50 6.42
N PRO A 241 31.95 36.49 6.67
CA PRO A 241 31.53 37.88 6.72
C PRO A 241 30.86 38.23 5.39
N ASP A 242 29.68 38.84 5.46
CA ASP A 242 28.90 39.17 4.26
C ASP A 242 29.76 39.99 3.31
N LEU A 243 30.00 39.44 2.11
CA LEU A 243 30.71 40.18 1.05
C LEU A 243 29.93 41.45 0.67
N SER A 244 28.62 41.47 0.94
CA SER A 244 27.78 42.68 0.93
C SER A 244 28.32 43.74 1.88
N VAL A 245 28.62 43.43 3.14
CA VAL A 245 29.17 44.39 4.13
C VAL A 245 30.54 44.92 3.69
N GLU A 246 31.40 44.08 3.11
CA GLU A 246 32.65 44.53 2.51
C GLU A 246 32.45 45.47 1.30
N TYR A 247 31.44 45.24 0.46
CA TYR A 247 31.11 46.13 -0.66
C TYR A 247 30.37 47.39 -0.20
N GLU A 248 29.54 47.32 0.84
CA GLU A 248 28.85 48.44 1.47
C GLU A 248 29.84 49.39 2.13
N GLN A 249 30.85 48.87 2.84
CA GLN A 249 31.96 49.68 3.35
C GLN A 249 32.72 50.38 2.21
N LYS A 250 33.11 49.64 1.16
CA LYS A 250 33.80 50.23 -0.01
C LYS A 250 32.92 51.24 -0.76
N MET A 251 31.60 51.07 -0.77
CA MET A 251 30.65 52.05 -1.31
C MET A 251 30.52 53.29 -0.41
N GLN A 252 30.52 53.12 0.92
CA GLN A 252 30.53 54.23 1.87
C GLN A 252 31.82 55.04 1.76
N ASP A 253 32.99 54.38 1.73
CA ASP A 253 34.30 55.00 1.53
C ASP A 253 34.33 55.80 0.20
N LEU A 254 33.94 55.17 -0.91
CA LEU A 254 33.87 55.85 -2.21
C LEU A 254 32.84 57.00 -2.23
N SER A 255 31.74 56.90 -1.50
CA SER A 255 30.77 58.00 -1.38
C SER A 255 31.34 59.18 -0.59
N ALA A 256 32.08 58.92 0.50
CA ALA A 256 32.75 59.95 1.29
C ALA A 256 33.93 60.59 0.53
N GLU A 257 34.65 59.83 -0.29
CA GLU A 257 35.64 60.38 -1.22
C GLU A 257 34.97 61.27 -2.28
N MET A 258 33.85 60.86 -2.86
CA MET A 258 33.09 61.65 -3.83
C MET A 258 32.50 62.93 -3.23
N GLU A 259 31.92 62.87 -2.03
CA GLU A 259 31.45 64.06 -1.29
C GLU A 259 32.63 64.98 -0.93
N GLY A 260 33.75 64.42 -0.49
CA GLY A 260 34.98 65.17 -0.20
C GLY A 260 35.59 65.84 -1.45
N LEU A 261 35.48 65.21 -2.62
CA LEU A 261 35.87 65.79 -3.91
C LEU A 261 34.87 66.86 -4.38
N GLN A 262 33.56 66.66 -4.20
CA GLN A 262 32.55 67.67 -4.51
C GLN A 262 32.69 68.91 -3.62
N ALA A 263 32.94 68.76 -2.32
CA ALA A 263 33.18 69.87 -1.41
C ALA A 263 34.47 70.65 -1.76
N ARG A 264 35.53 69.94 -2.22
CA ARG A 264 36.76 70.58 -2.75
C ARG A 264 36.53 71.29 -4.08
N LEU A 265 35.71 70.72 -4.97
CA LEU A 265 35.31 71.35 -6.22
C LEU A 265 34.55 72.64 -5.93
N GLN A 266 33.49 72.58 -5.10
CA GLN A 266 32.69 73.74 -4.70
C GLN A 266 33.53 74.82 -4.03
N ALA A 267 34.45 74.47 -3.13
CA ALA A 267 35.36 75.45 -2.53
C ALA A 267 36.28 76.13 -3.57
N ALA A 268 36.77 75.38 -4.57
CA ALA A 268 37.57 75.92 -5.66
C ALA A 268 36.74 76.75 -6.67
N GLU A 269 35.47 76.39 -6.89
CA GLU A 269 34.51 77.16 -7.69
C GLU A 269 34.13 78.46 -6.99
N ASP A 270 33.87 78.43 -5.68
CA ASP A 270 33.65 79.62 -4.84
C ASP A 270 34.88 80.54 -4.81
N ASP A 271 36.09 79.98 -4.70
CA ASP A 271 37.34 80.75 -4.75
C ASP A 271 37.64 81.33 -6.15
N ALA A 272 37.22 80.65 -7.22
CA ALA A 272 37.31 81.16 -8.59
C ALA A 272 36.20 82.17 -8.96
N ALA A 273 35.03 82.07 -8.32
CA ALA A 273 33.90 82.98 -8.51
C ALA A 273 34.10 84.33 -7.81
N LYS A 274 34.97 84.40 -6.79
CA LYS A 274 35.40 85.66 -6.18
C LYS A 274 36.24 86.44 -7.20
N PRO A 275 35.80 87.64 -7.65
CA PRO A 275 36.60 88.44 -8.58
C PRO A 275 37.95 88.80 -7.92
N ALA A 276 39.04 88.69 -8.66
CA ALA A 276 40.38 88.88 -8.14
C ALA A 276 40.51 90.21 -7.37
N PRO A 277 41.17 90.26 -6.19
CA PRO A 277 41.16 91.44 -5.33
C PRO A 277 41.77 92.67 -6.01
N LEU A 278 42.73 92.47 -6.92
CA LEU A 278 43.30 93.53 -7.76
C LEU A 278 42.26 94.14 -8.74
N LEU A 279 41.27 93.38 -9.20
CA LEU A 279 40.19 93.87 -10.04
C LEU A 279 39.21 94.74 -9.23
N LEU A 280 38.89 94.32 -8.00
CA LEU A 280 38.10 95.14 -7.08
C LEU A 280 38.81 96.47 -6.75
N GLN A 281 40.10 96.41 -6.42
CA GLN A 281 40.93 97.61 -6.19
C GLN A 281 40.97 98.51 -7.43
N LEU A 282 41.21 97.97 -8.62
CA LEU A 282 41.19 98.73 -9.87
C LEU A 282 39.80 99.32 -10.17
N GLN A 283 38.72 98.65 -9.78
CA GLN A 283 37.34 99.14 -9.92
C GLN A 283 37.06 100.29 -8.93
N GLU A 284 37.60 100.24 -7.72
CA GLU A 284 37.56 101.33 -6.73
C GLU A 284 38.40 102.52 -7.19
N GLU A 285 39.66 102.33 -7.59
CA GLU A 285 40.52 103.37 -8.17
C GLU A 285 39.88 104.03 -9.40
N MET A 286 39.27 103.24 -10.29
CA MET A 286 38.54 103.76 -11.45
C MET A 286 37.26 104.52 -11.07
N ALA A 287 36.62 104.19 -9.95
CA ALA A 287 35.48 104.96 -9.43
C ALA A 287 35.95 106.27 -8.79
N GLU A 288 37.01 106.26 -7.99
CA GLU A 288 37.62 107.45 -7.40
C GLU A 288 38.14 108.42 -8.47
N MET A 289 38.85 107.91 -9.49
CA MET A 289 39.30 108.71 -10.63
C MET A 289 38.14 109.36 -11.41
N ARG A 290 37.01 108.65 -11.58
CA ARG A 290 35.80 109.22 -12.19
C ARG A 290 35.17 110.31 -11.34
N VAL A 291 35.14 110.14 -10.01
CA VAL A 291 34.64 111.16 -9.07
C VAL A 291 35.57 112.39 -9.05
N HIS A 292 36.88 112.18 -9.01
CA HIS A 292 37.88 113.25 -9.02
C HIS A 292 37.83 114.06 -10.33
N HIS A 293 37.77 113.38 -11.48
CA HIS A 293 37.65 114.05 -12.78
C HIS A 293 36.32 114.82 -12.92
N ARG A 294 35.21 114.27 -12.42
CA ARG A 294 33.92 115.00 -12.35
C ARG A 294 34.02 116.26 -11.49
N LEU A 295 34.72 116.21 -10.36
CA LEU A 295 34.94 117.37 -9.50
C LEU A 295 35.84 118.41 -10.18
N GLN A 296 36.90 118.00 -10.87
CA GLN A 296 37.75 118.90 -11.68
C GLN A 296 36.94 119.62 -12.76
N ILE A 297 36.10 118.91 -13.51
CA ILE A 297 35.20 119.51 -14.52
C ILE A 297 34.28 120.54 -13.88
N GLN A 298 33.69 120.24 -12.71
CA GLN A 298 32.83 121.19 -12.00
C GLN A 298 33.60 122.44 -11.54
N GLN A 299 34.84 122.28 -11.06
CA GLN A 299 35.69 123.41 -10.66
C GLN A 299 36.05 124.31 -11.85
N GLU A 300 36.45 123.73 -12.99
CA GLU A 300 36.73 124.50 -14.21
C GLU A 300 35.46 125.14 -14.80
N GLN A 301 34.30 124.49 -14.71
CA GLN A 301 33.01 125.12 -15.05
C GLN A 301 32.72 126.32 -14.15
N THR A 302 32.92 126.23 -12.83
CA THR A 302 32.74 127.40 -11.95
C THR A 302 33.73 128.54 -12.26
N ARG A 303 35.00 128.22 -12.56
CA ARG A 303 36.01 129.21 -12.98
C ARG A 303 35.65 129.88 -14.30
N ALA A 304 35.16 129.13 -15.28
CA ALA A 304 34.69 129.65 -16.56
C ALA A 304 33.48 130.58 -16.37
N ASN A 305 32.50 130.18 -15.55
CA ASN A 305 31.32 130.99 -15.24
C ASN A 305 31.69 132.29 -14.49
N GLU A 306 32.64 132.25 -13.55
CA GLU A 306 33.18 133.44 -12.90
C GLU A 306 33.90 134.38 -13.89
N ALA A 307 34.67 133.83 -14.82
CA ALA A 307 35.36 134.61 -15.85
C ALA A 307 34.35 135.27 -16.82
N GLU A 308 33.32 134.53 -17.26
CA GLU A 308 32.24 135.05 -18.10
C GLU A 308 31.45 136.14 -17.37
N ALA A 309 31.15 135.98 -16.07
CA ALA A 309 30.50 137.01 -15.26
C ALA A 309 31.34 138.30 -15.15
N ARG A 310 32.66 138.18 -14.98
CA ARG A 310 33.58 139.33 -14.98
C ARG A 310 33.66 140.01 -16.36
N LEU A 311 33.61 139.24 -17.45
CA LEU A 311 33.54 139.80 -18.80
C LEU A 311 32.23 140.56 -19.02
N ARG A 312 31.08 140.00 -18.66
CA ARG A 312 29.78 140.70 -18.71
C ARG A 312 29.76 141.98 -17.87
N GLN A 313 30.43 142.02 -16.73
CA GLN A 313 30.59 143.25 -15.93
C GLN A 313 31.40 144.31 -16.68
N LEU A 314 32.55 143.94 -17.27
CA LEU A 314 33.37 144.86 -18.07
C LEU A 314 32.67 145.30 -19.36
N GLU A 315 31.81 144.46 -19.94
CA GLU A 315 30.97 144.82 -21.08
C GLU A 315 29.89 145.81 -20.67
N ALA A 316 29.17 145.58 -19.57
CA ALA A 316 28.19 146.52 -19.04
C ALA A 316 28.83 147.88 -18.64
N GLU A 317 30.05 147.89 -18.09
CA GLU A 317 30.81 149.14 -17.86
C GLU A 317 31.18 149.88 -19.16
N ARG A 318 31.50 149.14 -20.23
CA ARG A 318 31.78 149.70 -21.55
C ARG A 318 30.51 150.23 -22.22
N GLU A 319 29.42 149.49 -22.19
CA GLU A 319 28.11 149.92 -22.69
C GLU A 319 27.62 151.16 -21.93
N ALA A 320 27.70 151.17 -20.60
CA ALA A 320 27.37 152.35 -19.80
C ALA A 320 28.26 153.55 -20.14
N ARG A 321 29.56 153.34 -20.45
CA ARG A 321 30.44 154.41 -20.93
C ARG A 321 30.07 154.89 -22.34
N VAL A 322 29.72 153.99 -23.25
CA VAL A 322 29.26 154.31 -24.61
C VAL A 322 27.95 155.10 -24.54
N ALA A 323 26.94 154.63 -23.81
CA ALA A 323 25.67 155.34 -23.61
C ALA A 323 25.87 156.74 -22.99
N ASN A 324 26.84 156.92 -22.08
CA ASN A 324 27.21 158.24 -21.55
C ASN A 324 27.92 159.15 -22.58
N LEU A 325 28.64 158.59 -23.55
CA LEU A 325 29.23 159.34 -24.66
C LEU A 325 28.20 159.67 -25.75
N GLU A 326 27.27 158.76 -26.02
CA GLU A 326 26.12 158.95 -26.91
C GLU A 326 25.16 160.01 -26.36
N ALA A 327 24.87 159.99 -25.05
CA ALA A 327 24.10 161.04 -24.38
C ALA A 327 24.77 162.42 -24.53
N LYS A 328 26.09 162.51 -24.33
CA LYS A 328 26.84 163.77 -24.52
C LYS A 328 26.91 164.21 -25.99
N LEU A 329 26.95 163.27 -26.93
CA LEU A 329 26.83 163.56 -28.36
C LEU A 329 25.42 164.05 -28.72
N ALA A 330 24.38 163.52 -28.09
CA ALA A 330 23.00 164.00 -28.24
C ALA A 330 22.82 165.40 -27.62
N GLU A 331 23.36 165.66 -26.43
CA GLU A 331 23.40 166.99 -25.81
C GLU A 331 24.12 168.01 -26.71
N LEU A 332 25.31 167.67 -27.22
CA LEU A 332 26.04 168.51 -28.17
C LEU A 332 25.25 168.73 -29.47
N SER A 333 24.58 167.70 -29.99
CA SER A 333 23.74 167.82 -31.20
C SER A 333 22.52 168.72 -30.98
N VAL A 334 21.91 168.67 -29.78
CA VAL A 334 20.82 169.57 -29.38
C VAL A 334 21.34 170.99 -29.20
N VAL A 335 22.52 171.19 -28.61
CA VAL A 335 23.14 172.52 -28.47
C VAL A 335 23.49 173.12 -29.84
N VAL A 336 24.11 172.36 -30.74
CA VAL A 336 24.39 172.82 -32.12
C VAL A 336 23.10 173.10 -32.87
N GLY A 337 22.09 172.22 -32.79
CA GLY A 337 20.78 172.43 -33.39
C GLY A 337 20.03 173.63 -32.81
N ASN A 338 20.27 173.99 -31.55
CA ASN A 338 19.76 175.22 -30.95
C ASN A 338 20.54 176.46 -31.40
N TYR A 339 21.87 176.38 -31.57
CA TYR A 339 22.67 177.46 -32.14
C TYR A 339 22.31 177.74 -33.60
N ASP A 340 22.10 176.71 -34.44
CA ASP A 340 21.64 176.92 -35.82
C ASP A 340 20.18 177.42 -35.87
N LYS A 341 19.30 177.01 -34.94
CA LYS A 341 17.96 177.62 -34.79
C LYS A 341 18.03 179.09 -34.36
N ILE A 342 18.86 179.44 -33.39
CA ILE A 342 19.05 180.83 -32.95
C ILE A 342 19.65 181.65 -34.09
N ARG A 343 20.64 181.12 -34.81
CA ARG A 343 21.21 181.75 -36.00
C ARG A 343 20.20 181.91 -37.13
N GLN A 344 19.32 180.94 -37.37
CA GLN A 344 18.20 181.08 -38.30
C GLN A 344 17.21 182.12 -37.81
N GLN A 345 16.89 182.17 -36.50
CA GLN A 345 16.03 183.19 -35.91
C GLN A 345 16.66 184.59 -35.97
N ASP A 346 17.98 184.73 -35.80
CA ASP A 346 18.72 185.99 -35.93
C ASP A 346 18.84 186.44 -37.39
N GLN A 347 18.98 185.49 -38.33
CA GLN A 347 19.03 185.77 -39.76
C GLN A 347 17.64 186.11 -40.31
N GLU A 348 16.61 185.36 -39.91
CA GLU A 348 15.21 185.74 -40.07
C GLU A 348 14.90 187.06 -39.36
N ALA A 349 15.46 187.36 -38.19
CA ALA A 349 15.24 188.63 -37.50
C ALA A 349 15.97 189.79 -38.18
N MET A 350 17.13 189.57 -38.79
CA MET A 350 17.81 190.56 -39.64
C MET A 350 17.05 190.80 -40.95
N GLU A 351 16.47 189.76 -41.55
CA GLU A 351 15.59 189.91 -42.72
C GLU A 351 14.28 190.58 -42.33
N LYS A 352 13.62 190.12 -41.26
CA LYS A 352 12.44 190.74 -40.66
C LYS A 352 12.71 192.12 -40.08
N LEU A 353 13.93 192.54 -39.75
CA LEU A 353 14.24 193.92 -39.35
C LEU A 353 14.55 194.81 -40.56
N LYS A 354 15.09 194.27 -41.66
CA LYS A 354 15.14 195.00 -42.95
C LYS A 354 13.72 195.18 -43.50
N GLU A 355 12.93 194.11 -43.51
CA GLU A 355 11.51 194.14 -43.80
C GLU A 355 10.74 194.98 -42.78
N ARG A 356 11.05 194.99 -41.47
CA ARG A 356 10.34 195.82 -40.47
C ARG A 356 10.84 197.26 -40.38
N ILE A 357 11.94 197.61 -41.04
CA ILE A 357 12.16 199.00 -41.45
C ILE A 357 11.16 199.31 -42.57
N ALA A 358 11.20 198.55 -43.69
CA ALA A 358 10.26 198.73 -44.81
C ALA A 358 8.75 198.53 -44.46
N GLN A 359 8.43 197.85 -43.36
CA GLN A 359 7.08 197.55 -42.84
C GLN A 359 6.79 198.29 -41.53
N LEU A 360 7.71 199.08 -40.96
CA LEU A 360 7.28 200.24 -40.18
C LEU A 360 7.00 201.42 -41.12
N ASP A 361 7.67 201.46 -42.28
CA ASP A 361 7.29 202.34 -43.39
C ASP A 361 5.96 201.92 -44.07
N MET A 362 5.55 200.63 -44.02
CA MET A 362 4.33 200.11 -44.68
C MET A 362 3.27 199.47 -43.76
N GLU A 363 3.56 199.10 -42.50
CA GLU A 363 2.67 198.28 -41.65
C GLU A 363 2.61 198.73 -40.19
N ASN A 364 2.20 199.96 -40.00
CA ASN A 364 1.50 200.25 -38.76
C ASN A 364 0.14 199.27 -38.64
N THR A 365 0.07 197.87 -38.14
CA THR A 365 -1.03 196.61 -37.93
C THR A 365 -0.90 195.13 -36.98
N ALA A 366 -1.78 193.94 -36.79
CA ALA A 366 -1.75 192.54 -35.87
C ALA A 366 -2.72 191.06 -35.86
N LEU A 367 -2.60 189.77 -35.14
CA LEU A 367 -3.46 188.32 -35.05
C LEU A 367 -3.37 186.93 -33.96
N ALA A 368 -4.20 185.71 -33.81
CA ALA A 368 -4.14 184.29 -32.90
C ALA A 368 -5.22 182.89 -32.77
N ARG A 369 -5.07 181.55 -32.14
CA ARG A 369 -6.05 180.25 -31.61
C ARG A 369 -5.63 178.56 -31.36
N VAL A 370 -6.14 177.23 -30.86
CA VAL A 370 -7.03 176.22 -29.85
C VAL A 370 -7.00 174.45 -29.76
N ALA A 371 -7.47 173.46 -28.77
CA ALA A 371 -7.63 171.77 -28.67
C ALA A 371 -8.20 170.78 -27.33
N ASN A 372 -8.26 169.35 -26.90
CA ASN A 372 -8.89 167.81 -27.07
C ASN A 372 -8.81 166.41 -25.99
N ASN A 373 -9.68 165.23 -25.70
CA ASN A 373 -9.50 163.76 -24.88
C ASN A 373 -10.60 162.45 -24.38
N LYS A 374 -10.37 161.03 -24.02
CA LYS A 374 -11.06 159.86 -23.01
C LYS A 374 -11.20 158.10 -23.05
N VAL A 375 -11.72 157.11 -22.07
CA VAL A 375 -11.67 155.44 -21.80
C VAL A 375 -12.66 154.49 -20.68
N GLN A 376 -12.94 153.14 -20.12
CA GLN A 376 -12.73 151.47 -19.87
C GLN A 376 -13.83 150.45 -18.96
N SER A 377 -14.01 149.10 -18.35
CA SER A 377 -13.77 147.44 -18.20
C SER A 377 -14.34 146.46 -16.86
N ASP A 378 -14.54 145.07 -16.37
CA ASP A 378 -14.91 143.45 -16.56
C ASP A 378 -15.00 142.20 -15.30
N ASP A 379 -15.60 140.83 -15.19
CA ASP A 379 -15.72 139.63 -13.98
C ASP A 379 -16.38 137.97 -13.93
N PRO A 380 -16.22 136.81 -12.99
CA PRO A 380 -16.75 135.20 -12.85
C PRO A 380 -16.80 133.98 -11.55
N ASP A 381 -17.49 132.66 -11.39
CA ASP A 381 -17.42 131.31 -10.33
C ASP A 381 -18.36 129.80 -10.33
N ASP A 382 -18.65 128.51 -9.62
CA ASP A 382 -18.39 127.21 -8.55
C ASP A 382 -19.42 125.76 -8.40
N SER A 383 -19.67 124.46 -7.68
CA SER A 383 -19.32 123.07 -6.78
C SER A 383 -20.44 121.76 -6.43
N ASN A 384 -20.64 120.46 -5.71
CA ASN A 384 -20.18 119.03 -4.95
C ASN A 384 -21.32 117.80 -4.35
N GLN A 385 -21.49 116.49 -3.64
CA GLN A 385 -20.99 115.05 -2.90
C GLN A 385 -21.99 113.67 -2.39
N ASP A 386 -21.70 112.38 -1.68
CA ASP A 386 -22.53 110.96 -1.30
C ASP A 386 -22.36 109.72 -0.03
N VAL A 387 -22.87 108.32 0.11
CA VAL A 387 -23.17 107.22 1.37
C VAL A 387 -23.21 105.45 1.49
N HIS A 388 -23.66 104.51 2.55
CA HIS A 388 -23.57 102.84 2.81
C HIS A 388 -24.50 101.71 3.81
N ALA A 389 -24.21 100.34 4.33
CA ALA A 389 -25.11 99.03 4.91
C ALA A 389 -24.81 97.73 6.08
N LEU A 390 -25.49 96.42 6.32
CA LEU A 390 -25.58 95.29 7.54
C LEU A 390 -26.03 93.65 7.51
N LYS A 391 -25.22 92.52 7.48
CA LYS A 391 -25.67 91.06 7.15
C LYS A 391 -25.85 89.83 8.16
N GLU A 392 -24.91 89.46 9.04
CA GLU A 392 -24.58 88.02 9.29
C GLU A 392 -25.27 87.22 10.45
N LYS A 393 -26.15 87.81 11.25
CA LYS A 393 -26.36 87.33 12.64
C LYS A 393 -27.28 86.11 12.86
N ILE A 394 -28.16 85.77 11.93
CA ILE A 394 -29.29 84.82 12.18
C ILE A 394 -29.02 83.39 11.66
N LEU A 395 -28.03 83.17 10.79
CA LEU A 395 -27.67 81.84 10.28
C LEU A 395 -27.27 80.81 11.36
N LYS A 396 -26.98 81.25 12.60
CA LYS A 396 -26.68 80.39 13.74
C LYS A 396 -27.91 79.71 14.37
N LEU A 397 -29.13 80.21 14.15
CA LEU A 397 -30.34 79.66 14.81
C LEU A 397 -30.85 78.36 14.17
N ILE A 398 -30.60 78.15 12.88
CA ILE A 398 -31.11 76.97 12.14
C ILE A 398 -30.37 75.68 12.54
N GLY A 399 -29.11 75.78 13.02
CA GLY A 399 -28.31 74.62 13.42
C GLY A 399 -28.77 73.93 14.72
N LEU A 400 -29.48 74.64 15.60
CA LEU A 400 -29.88 74.10 16.91
C LEU A 400 -31.15 73.24 16.85
N MET A 401 -32.02 73.45 15.86
CA MET A 401 -33.34 72.82 15.81
C MET A 401 -33.32 71.35 15.33
N LYS A 402 -32.22 70.89 14.70
CA LYS A 402 -32.05 69.47 14.33
C LYS A 402 -31.46 68.61 15.44
N ILE A 403 -30.51 69.15 16.21
CA ILE A 403 -29.69 68.37 17.16
C ILE A 403 -30.45 67.95 18.43
N ALA A 404 -31.57 68.62 18.75
CA ALA A 404 -32.34 68.35 19.98
C ALA A 404 -33.49 67.34 19.80
N ASN A 405 -34.12 67.28 18.61
CA ASN A 405 -35.27 66.38 18.38
C ASN A 405 -34.86 64.91 18.16
N GLU A 406 -33.56 64.65 17.98
CA GLU A 406 -32.94 63.32 17.84
C GLU A 406 -32.47 62.76 19.20
N ARG A 407 -32.96 63.31 20.33
CA ARG A 407 -32.53 62.96 21.71
C ARG A 407 -33.69 62.85 22.72
N SER A 408 -34.86 62.32 22.32
CA SER A 408 -36.00 62.15 23.24
C SER A 408 -36.75 60.82 23.02
N ASP A 409 -36.75 59.96 24.03
CA ASP A 409 -37.56 58.74 24.08
C ASP A 409 -38.97 59.07 24.60
N GLN A 410 -39.89 59.41 23.68
CA GLN A 410 -41.28 59.86 23.97
C GLN A 410 -41.36 61.21 24.74
N PRO A 411 -42.54 61.86 24.91
CA PRO A 411 -43.91 61.45 24.56
C PRO A 411 -44.67 62.35 23.55
N LEU A 412 -45.94 61.98 23.35
CA LEU A 412 -46.99 62.67 22.58
C LEU A 412 -47.78 63.66 23.49
N PRO A 413 -49.06 63.97 23.24
CA PRO A 413 -49.57 65.10 22.47
C PRO A 413 -50.23 66.17 23.39
N PRO A 414 -51.10 67.10 22.93
CA PRO A 414 -52.49 66.77 22.55
C PRO A 414 -52.88 67.40 21.18
N GLU A 415 -53.75 66.81 20.34
CA GLU A 415 -55.20 66.62 20.53
C GLU A 415 -55.87 67.99 20.84
N ASP A 416 -56.61 68.61 19.92
CA ASP A 416 -57.80 68.05 19.26
C ASP A 416 -58.10 68.71 17.87
N LEU A 417 -59.26 68.39 17.28
CA LEU A 417 -59.85 68.86 16.00
C LEU A 417 -59.33 68.13 14.73
N TYR A 418 -60.09 67.27 14.03
CA TYR A 418 -61.53 66.99 14.15
C TYR A 418 -61.93 65.57 13.67
N THR A 419 -62.42 64.76 14.60
CA THR A 419 -63.63 63.91 14.53
C THR A 419 -64.09 63.33 13.18
N PHE A 420 -64.10 61.99 13.07
CA PHE A 420 -65.13 61.26 12.31
C PHE A 420 -65.50 59.90 12.95
N MET A 421 -66.66 59.88 13.62
CA MET A 421 -67.55 58.73 13.92
C MET A 421 -66.95 57.45 14.59
N ASN A 422 -66.97 57.48 15.93
CA ASN A 422 -67.18 56.32 16.83
C ASN A 422 -68.72 56.02 16.90
N PRO A 423 -69.31 55.13 17.77
CA PRO A 423 -68.75 54.23 18.81
C PRO A 423 -69.41 52.82 18.97
N GLY A 424 -68.86 52.03 19.92
CA GLY A 424 -69.61 51.03 20.74
C GLY A 424 -69.57 49.56 20.28
N GLY A 425 -69.69 48.55 21.16
CA GLY A 425 -69.90 48.55 22.62
C GLY A 425 -69.70 47.13 23.23
N ASP A 426 -69.86 46.98 24.55
CA ASP A 426 -69.38 45.81 25.36
C ASP A 426 -70.51 44.88 25.90
N ASP A 427 -70.10 43.83 26.65
CA ASP A 427 -70.83 43.00 27.64
C ASP A 427 -71.89 41.93 27.22
N SER A 428 -71.73 40.67 27.69
CA SER A 428 -72.69 39.88 28.55
C SER A 428 -72.79 38.32 28.39
N ASP A 429 -72.67 37.62 29.54
CA ASP A 429 -73.42 36.44 30.07
C ASP A 429 -73.22 34.91 29.72
N PRO A 430 -73.55 33.95 30.67
CA PRO A 430 -73.12 32.52 30.63
C PRO A 430 -74.14 31.39 31.07
N GLY A 431 -73.73 30.10 30.98
CA GLY A 431 -73.87 29.11 32.08
C GLY A 431 -75.00 28.03 32.18
N SER A 432 -74.61 26.73 32.17
CA SER A 432 -75.19 25.58 32.94
C SER A 432 -76.67 25.12 32.64
N PRO A 433 -77.28 24.08 33.30
CA PRO A 433 -76.82 23.09 34.29
C PRO A 433 -77.21 21.59 34.03
N VAL A 434 -77.04 20.71 35.03
CA VAL A 434 -77.31 19.25 35.02
C VAL A 434 -78.55 18.87 35.85
N SER A 435 -79.39 17.92 35.39
CA SER A 435 -80.44 17.27 36.22
C SER A 435 -81.00 15.93 35.66
N HIS A 436 -80.16 14.91 35.43
CA HIS A 436 -80.62 13.53 35.17
C HIS A 436 -79.97 12.47 36.09
N ASP A 437 -79.05 12.89 36.96
CA ASP A 437 -78.03 12.03 37.57
C ASP A 437 -78.54 10.77 38.26
N LYS A 438 -79.63 10.81 39.04
CA LYS A 438 -80.01 9.70 39.94
C LYS A 438 -80.61 8.50 39.20
N CYS A 439 -81.54 8.73 38.27
CA CYS A 439 -82.02 7.66 37.38
C CYS A 439 -80.89 7.17 36.46
N GLN A 440 -80.03 8.09 36.02
CA GLN A 440 -78.84 7.72 35.26
C GLN A 440 -77.84 6.89 36.09
N GLN A 441 -77.76 7.03 37.41
CA GLN A 441 -76.82 6.31 38.28
C GLN A 441 -77.14 4.81 38.41
N GLU A 442 -78.40 4.42 38.53
CA GLU A 442 -78.77 3.00 38.60
C GLU A 442 -78.62 2.32 37.23
N TYR A 443 -78.99 3.02 36.14
CA TYR A 443 -78.69 2.55 34.79
C TYR A 443 -77.18 2.52 34.50
N ARG A 444 -76.40 3.51 34.99
CA ARG A 444 -74.92 3.49 34.95
C ARG A 444 -74.41 2.25 35.67
N GLN A 445 -74.87 1.92 36.88
CA GLN A 445 -74.39 0.75 37.63
C GLN A 445 -74.65 -0.58 36.91
N LEU A 446 -75.88 -0.86 36.47
CA LEU A 446 -76.17 -2.12 35.77
C LEU A 446 -75.48 -2.18 34.39
N LYS A 447 -75.38 -1.04 33.69
CA LYS A 447 -74.58 -0.92 32.47
C LYS A 447 -73.08 -1.06 32.74
N GLU A 448 -72.57 -0.60 33.87
CA GLU A 448 -71.20 -0.76 34.29
C GLU A 448 -70.91 -2.22 34.65
N GLU A 449 -71.82 -2.97 35.25
CA GLU A 449 -71.61 -4.41 35.46
C GLU A 449 -71.61 -5.19 34.14
N PHE A 450 -72.56 -4.90 33.25
CA PHE A 450 -72.56 -5.48 31.90
C PHE A 450 -71.31 -5.07 31.10
N GLU A 451 -70.92 -3.79 31.13
CA GLU A 451 -69.70 -3.30 30.48
C GLU A 451 -68.43 -3.82 31.17
N ARG A 452 -68.40 -4.07 32.48
CA ARG A 452 -67.28 -4.73 33.16
C ARG A 452 -67.19 -6.20 32.74
N TYR A 453 -68.31 -6.90 32.56
CA TYR A 453 -68.31 -8.28 32.06
C TYR A 453 -67.90 -8.36 30.59
N LYS A 454 -68.48 -7.49 29.75
CA LYS A 454 -68.15 -7.30 28.33
C LYS A 454 -66.70 -6.87 28.14
N MET A 455 -66.20 -5.91 28.91
CA MET A 455 -64.79 -5.50 28.91
C MET A 455 -63.88 -6.59 29.49
N ARG A 456 -64.31 -7.44 30.44
CA ARG A 456 -63.50 -8.58 30.91
C ARG A 456 -63.41 -9.67 29.83
N ALA A 457 -64.52 -10.05 29.20
CA ALA A 457 -64.52 -11.02 28.10
C ALA A 457 -63.77 -10.48 26.86
N GLN A 458 -64.02 -9.23 26.48
CA GLN A 458 -63.33 -8.54 25.39
C GLN A 458 -61.86 -8.25 25.75
N SER A 459 -61.49 -8.09 27.02
CA SER A 459 -60.09 -7.99 27.46
C SER A 459 -59.39 -9.33 27.41
N VAL A 460 -60.04 -10.46 27.74
CA VAL A 460 -59.43 -11.79 27.55
C VAL A 460 -59.23 -12.09 26.06
N LEU A 461 -60.23 -11.82 25.21
CA LEU A 461 -60.13 -12.00 23.76
C LEU A 461 -59.14 -11.01 23.12
N LYS A 462 -59.15 -9.73 23.51
CA LYS A 462 -58.13 -8.76 23.07
C LYS A 462 -56.76 -9.13 23.59
N ASN A 463 -56.56 -9.55 24.83
CA ASN A 463 -55.23 -9.88 25.36
C ASN A 463 -54.65 -11.16 24.74
N LYS A 464 -55.49 -12.08 24.27
CA LYS A 464 -55.02 -13.18 23.43
C LYS A 464 -54.64 -12.67 22.03
N ASN A 465 -55.60 -12.09 21.30
CA ASN A 465 -55.37 -11.61 19.93
C ASN A 465 -54.33 -10.47 19.83
N ALA A 466 -54.10 -9.69 20.90
CA ALA A 466 -53.12 -8.61 20.96
C ALA A 466 -51.74 -9.07 21.46
N LYS A 467 -51.63 -10.20 22.15
CA LYS A 467 -50.33 -10.88 22.32
C LYS A 467 -49.95 -11.60 21.04
N ASP A 468 -50.87 -12.33 20.44
CA ASP A 468 -50.66 -12.97 19.13
C ASP A 468 -50.39 -11.91 18.04
N SER A 469 -51.01 -10.73 18.12
CA SER A 469 -50.70 -9.59 17.23
C SER A 469 -49.48 -8.77 17.66
N SER A 470 -49.06 -8.70 18.93
CA SER A 470 -47.80 -8.03 19.27
C SER A 470 -46.64 -8.89 18.81
N VAL A 471 -46.63 -10.19 19.15
CA VAL A 471 -45.66 -11.17 18.66
C VAL A 471 -45.68 -11.24 17.12
N GLY A 472 -46.86 -11.16 16.49
CA GLY A 472 -46.98 -11.02 15.04
C GLY A 472 -46.28 -9.78 14.49
N LYS A 473 -46.50 -8.60 15.09
CA LYS A 473 -45.85 -7.32 14.71
C LYS A 473 -44.36 -7.28 15.05
N GLU A 474 -43.94 -7.92 16.13
CA GLU A 474 -42.54 -8.09 16.52
C GLU A 474 -41.81 -8.99 15.51
N ILE A 475 -42.43 -10.09 15.07
CA ILE A 475 -41.94 -10.92 13.97
C ILE A 475 -41.94 -10.17 12.63
N GLU A 476 -42.93 -9.31 12.38
CA GLU A 476 -43.03 -8.52 11.15
C GLU A 476 -41.99 -7.38 11.08
N THR A 477 -41.77 -6.67 12.19
CA THR A 477 -40.69 -5.67 12.31
C THR A 477 -39.30 -6.32 12.29
N LEU A 478 -39.09 -7.47 12.93
CA LEU A 478 -37.86 -8.25 12.79
C LEU A 478 -37.64 -8.76 11.35
N ARG A 479 -38.71 -9.12 10.62
CA ARG A 479 -38.63 -9.45 9.18
C ARG A 479 -38.26 -8.24 8.34
N SER A 480 -38.85 -7.06 8.61
CA SER A 480 -38.48 -5.80 7.95
C SER A 480 -37.01 -5.45 8.21
N GLN A 481 -36.55 -5.54 9.46
CA GLN A 481 -35.15 -5.31 9.82
C GLN A 481 -34.21 -6.33 9.18
N LEU A 482 -34.58 -7.61 9.11
CA LEU A 482 -33.81 -8.62 8.38
C LEU A 482 -33.79 -8.40 6.87
N GLN A 483 -34.86 -7.87 6.28
CA GLN A 483 -34.89 -7.47 4.88
C GLN A 483 -34.00 -6.25 4.64
N GLU A 484 -34.15 -5.18 5.42
CA GLU A 484 -33.29 -4.00 5.38
C GLU A 484 -31.80 -4.35 5.57
N LEU A 485 -31.47 -5.26 6.50
CA LEU A 485 -30.10 -5.71 6.72
C LEU A 485 -29.55 -6.52 5.53
N ARG A 486 -30.39 -7.31 4.85
CA ARG A 486 -30.02 -8.00 3.61
C ARG A 486 -29.83 -7.01 2.46
N GLU A 487 -30.72 -6.05 2.29
CA GLU A 487 -30.61 -5.00 1.27
C GLU A 487 -29.37 -4.13 1.50
N LYS A 488 -29.09 -3.72 2.73
CA LYS A 488 -27.87 -3.01 3.12
C LYS A 488 -26.61 -3.86 2.89
N HIS A 489 -26.65 -5.17 3.16
CA HIS A 489 -25.54 -6.10 2.88
C HIS A 489 -25.31 -6.32 1.38
N ILE A 490 -26.36 -6.38 0.57
CA ILE A 490 -26.28 -6.47 -0.89
C ILE A 490 -25.71 -5.16 -1.46
N ALA A 491 -26.22 -4.01 -1.02
CA ALA A 491 -25.74 -2.70 -1.45
C ALA A 491 -24.27 -2.44 -1.05
N LEU A 492 -23.87 -2.85 0.17
CA LEU A 492 -22.47 -2.79 0.61
C LEU A 492 -21.57 -3.72 -0.21
N ARG A 493 -22.02 -4.93 -0.59
CA ARG A 493 -21.28 -5.80 -1.50
C ARG A 493 -21.13 -5.16 -2.87
N GLN A 494 -22.22 -4.69 -3.48
CA GLN A 494 -22.19 -4.00 -4.78
C GLN A 494 -21.24 -2.78 -4.75
N TYR A 495 -21.23 -2.01 -3.65
CA TYR A 495 -20.30 -0.90 -3.46
C TYR A 495 -18.84 -1.37 -3.38
N CYS A 496 -18.55 -2.46 -2.65
CA CYS A 496 -17.22 -3.08 -2.63
C CYS A 496 -16.81 -3.62 -4.00
N ASP A 497 -17.69 -4.35 -4.69
CA ASP A 497 -17.45 -4.93 -6.01
C ASP A 497 -17.17 -3.83 -7.05
N GLU A 498 -17.94 -2.73 -7.02
CA GLU A 498 -17.69 -1.53 -7.82
C GLU A 498 -16.36 -0.85 -7.48
N GLN A 499 -15.99 -0.77 -6.20
CA GLN A 499 -14.77 -0.12 -5.77
C GLN A 499 -13.54 -0.95 -6.16
N GLU A 500 -13.60 -2.27 -5.97
CA GLU A 500 -12.61 -3.22 -6.50
C GLU A 500 -12.45 -3.09 -8.02
N LEU A 501 -13.55 -2.93 -8.77
CA LEU A 501 -13.47 -2.73 -10.23
C LEU A 501 -12.76 -1.42 -10.58
N LYS A 502 -13.08 -0.31 -9.90
CA LYS A 502 -12.44 1.00 -10.09
C LYS A 502 -10.95 0.96 -9.71
N ASP A 503 -10.58 0.20 -8.70
CA ASP A 503 -9.19 0.08 -8.26
C ASP A 503 -8.38 -0.89 -9.14
N LYS A 504 -8.99 -1.97 -9.65
CA LYS A 504 -8.40 -2.82 -10.71
C LYS A 504 -8.12 -2.02 -12.00
N GLN A 505 -9.06 -1.19 -12.44
CA GLN A 505 -8.85 -0.29 -13.59
C GLN A 505 -7.69 0.69 -13.38
N LYS A 506 -7.53 1.26 -12.18
CA LYS A 506 -6.37 2.11 -11.85
C LYS A 506 -5.05 1.33 -11.89
N VAL A 507 -5.03 0.08 -11.45
CA VAL A 507 -3.85 -0.78 -11.55
C VAL A 507 -3.50 -1.05 -13.01
N GLU A 508 -4.48 -1.43 -13.84
CA GLU A 508 -4.29 -1.62 -15.29
C GLU A 508 -3.75 -0.35 -15.99
N ASP A 509 -4.29 0.83 -15.68
CA ASP A 509 -3.81 2.13 -16.20
C ASP A 509 -2.38 2.44 -15.74
N LEU A 510 -2.04 2.16 -14.48
CA LEU A 510 -0.70 2.37 -13.93
C LEU A 510 0.32 1.38 -14.52
N GLU A 511 -0.03 0.11 -14.67
CA GLU A 511 0.79 -0.89 -15.34
C GLU A 511 1.03 -0.52 -16.82
N ALA A 512 -0.02 -0.10 -17.54
CA ALA A 512 0.10 0.40 -18.90
C ALA A 512 1.00 1.64 -19.00
N ARG A 513 0.94 2.56 -18.02
CA ARG A 513 1.83 3.72 -17.94
C ARG A 513 3.28 3.32 -17.65
N ILE A 514 3.51 2.39 -16.72
CA ILE A 514 4.84 1.84 -16.40
C ILE A 514 5.41 1.12 -17.64
N ALA A 515 4.60 0.39 -18.39
CA ALA A 515 5.01 -0.28 -19.62
C ALA A 515 5.38 0.72 -20.74
N ARG A 516 4.69 1.86 -20.85
CA ARG A 516 5.08 2.94 -21.78
C ARG A 516 6.44 3.53 -21.41
N ILE A 517 6.60 3.94 -20.14
CA ILE A 517 7.85 4.54 -19.63
C ILE A 517 9.02 3.56 -19.79
N LYS A 518 8.86 2.28 -19.47
CA LYS A 518 9.89 1.24 -19.70
C LYS A 518 10.27 1.12 -21.18
N ASN A 519 9.31 1.20 -22.09
CA ASN A 519 9.56 1.16 -23.54
C ASN A 519 10.17 2.46 -24.09
N GLU A 520 9.93 3.60 -23.45
CA GLU A 520 10.55 4.89 -23.78
C GLU A 520 12.01 4.92 -23.31
N HIS A 521 12.26 4.58 -22.05
CA HIS A 521 13.61 4.43 -21.50
C HIS A 521 14.45 3.40 -22.27
N LYS A 522 13.84 2.27 -22.70
CA LYS A 522 14.53 1.30 -23.55
C LYS A 522 14.95 1.92 -24.89
N LYS A 523 14.06 2.65 -25.57
CA LYS A 523 14.41 3.32 -26.84
C LYS A 523 15.47 4.40 -26.67
N GLU A 524 15.57 5.02 -25.50
CA GLU A 524 16.63 5.98 -25.18
C GLU A 524 17.97 5.29 -24.91
N LEU A 525 17.97 4.15 -24.23
CA LEU A 525 19.13 3.29 -24.07
C LEU A 525 19.62 2.74 -25.42
N ASP A 526 18.72 2.18 -26.24
CA ASP A 526 19.02 1.64 -27.58
C ASP A 526 19.69 2.74 -28.45
N LYS A 527 19.18 3.97 -28.44
CA LYS A 527 19.79 5.13 -29.13
C LYS A 527 21.15 5.50 -28.56
N ALA A 528 21.31 5.53 -27.24
CA ALA A 528 22.58 5.87 -26.61
C ALA A 528 23.67 4.84 -26.97
N GLU A 529 23.32 3.54 -26.97
CA GLU A 529 24.19 2.47 -27.45
C GLU A 529 24.55 2.63 -28.94
N GLU A 530 23.59 2.98 -29.80
CA GLU A 530 23.85 3.30 -31.21
C GLU A 530 24.80 4.50 -31.35
N GLU A 531 24.62 5.58 -30.59
CA GLU A 531 25.55 6.72 -30.62
C GLU A 531 26.96 6.35 -30.14
N TYR A 532 27.09 5.58 -29.06
CA TYR A 532 28.39 5.13 -28.57
C TYR A 532 29.07 4.18 -29.56
N ARG A 533 28.33 3.25 -30.17
CA ARG A 533 28.82 2.36 -31.24
C ARG A 533 29.26 3.17 -32.47
N GLN A 534 28.54 4.23 -32.84
CA GLN A 534 28.95 5.17 -33.90
C GLN A 534 30.19 6.00 -33.53
N ARG A 535 30.33 6.43 -32.26
CA ARG A 535 31.53 7.15 -31.76
C ARG A 535 32.76 6.24 -31.80
N ALA A 536 32.63 4.99 -31.34
CA ALA A 536 33.68 3.98 -31.41
C ALA A 536 34.11 3.70 -32.86
N ALA A 537 33.17 3.41 -33.76
CA ALA A 537 33.48 3.18 -35.18
C ALA A 537 34.18 4.38 -35.85
N LYS A 538 33.82 5.62 -35.50
CA LYS A 538 34.52 6.82 -36.00
C LYS A 538 35.99 6.83 -35.54
N LEU A 539 36.23 6.65 -34.25
CA LEU A 539 37.59 6.57 -33.67
C LEU A 539 38.40 5.42 -34.29
N GLU A 540 37.80 4.26 -34.53
CA GLU A 540 38.45 3.15 -35.24
C GLU A 540 38.87 3.56 -36.66
N THR A 541 37.99 4.19 -37.45
CA THR A 541 38.39 4.66 -38.80
C THR A 541 39.47 5.74 -38.76
N GLU A 542 39.55 6.55 -37.71
CA GLU A 542 40.61 7.54 -37.54
C GLU A 542 41.93 6.89 -37.13
N MET A 543 41.91 5.90 -36.24
CA MET A 543 43.08 5.07 -35.91
C MET A 543 43.58 4.28 -37.12
N HIS A 544 42.69 3.77 -37.97
CA HIS A 544 43.07 3.16 -39.25
C HIS A 544 43.72 4.19 -40.18
N LYS A 545 43.10 5.35 -40.44
CA LYS A 545 43.71 6.42 -41.25
C LYS A 545 45.07 6.90 -40.71
N GLN A 546 45.29 6.88 -39.39
CA GLN A 546 46.59 7.20 -38.78
C GLN A 546 47.61 6.08 -39.03
N ARG A 547 47.23 4.81 -38.88
CA ARG A 547 48.08 3.64 -39.22
C ARG A 547 48.46 3.66 -40.70
N ASP A 548 47.49 3.88 -41.59
CA ASP A 548 47.68 3.91 -43.04
C ASP A 548 48.68 5.01 -43.44
N ARG A 549 48.48 6.26 -42.96
CA ARG A 549 49.45 7.36 -43.15
C ARG A 549 50.84 7.06 -42.59
N THR A 550 50.92 6.32 -41.48
CA THR A 550 52.21 5.94 -40.87
C THR A 550 52.91 4.89 -41.73
N ILE A 551 52.17 3.95 -42.31
CA ILE A 551 52.68 2.95 -43.27
C ILE A 551 53.12 3.63 -44.57
N GLU A 552 52.34 4.59 -45.10
CA GLU A 552 52.72 5.39 -46.27
C GLU A 552 54.01 6.19 -46.04
N LEU A 553 54.14 6.87 -44.89
CA LEU A 553 55.32 7.63 -44.53
C LEU A 553 56.54 6.72 -44.29
N LEU A 554 56.36 5.54 -43.70
CA LEU A 554 57.42 4.53 -43.59
C LEU A 554 57.85 4.03 -44.98
N ALA A 555 56.92 3.77 -45.89
CA ALA A 555 57.22 3.36 -47.27
C ALA A 555 57.85 4.48 -48.11
N GLU A 556 57.55 5.76 -47.83
CA GLU A 556 58.27 6.90 -48.40
C GLU A 556 59.70 6.99 -47.86
N LYS A 557 59.89 6.83 -46.54
CA LYS A 557 61.22 6.80 -45.92
C LYS A 557 62.05 5.59 -46.36
N GLU A 558 61.42 4.45 -46.62
CA GLU A 558 62.10 3.29 -47.20
C GLU A 558 62.53 3.54 -48.65
N LYS A 559 61.69 4.19 -49.48
CA LYS A 559 62.10 4.65 -50.83
C LYS A 559 63.22 5.69 -50.77
N GLU A 560 63.19 6.61 -49.81
CA GLU A 560 64.27 7.58 -49.59
C GLU A 560 65.57 6.85 -49.22
N LEU A 561 65.53 5.91 -48.26
CA LEU A 561 66.65 5.06 -47.88
C LEU A 561 67.17 4.23 -49.06
N GLN A 562 66.30 3.62 -49.87
CA GLN A 562 66.70 2.90 -51.09
C GLN A 562 67.35 3.85 -52.11
N SER A 563 66.85 5.09 -52.27
CA SER A 563 67.47 6.09 -53.14
C SER A 563 68.85 6.56 -52.63
N LEU A 564 69.02 6.66 -51.30
CA LEU A 564 70.29 6.96 -50.65
C LEU A 564 71.25 5.76 -50.68
N GLN A 565 70.75 4.53 -50.67
CA GLN A 565 71.53 3.32 -50.91
C GLN A 565 72.03 3.28 -52.36
N LEU A 566 71.16 3.46 -53.37
CA LEU A 566 71.58 3.60 -54.77
C LEU A 566 72.59 4.75 -54.97
N ARG A 567 72.45 5.86 -54.25
CA ARG A 567 73.39 7.00 -54.32
C ARG A 567 74.66 6.85 -53.46
N SER A 568 74.69 5.89 -52.52
CA SER A 568 75.88 5.53 -51.73
C SER A 568 76.58 4.27 -52.22
N HIS A 569 75.98 3.53 -53.17
CA HIS A 569 76.62 2.46 -53.95
C HIS A 569 77.62 3.01 -54.99
N SER A 570 78.51 3.91 -54.54
CA SER A 570 79.85 4.01 -55.09
C SER A 570 80.64 2.77 -54.64
N PRO A 571 81.33 2.04 -55.53
CA PRO A 571 81.92 0.75 -55.19
C PRO A 571 83.22 0.91 -54.38
N VAL A 572 83.10 0.82 -53.05
CA VAL A 572 84.24 0.60 -52.14
C VAL A 572 84.05 -0.71 -51.39
N THR A 573 85.12 -1.50 -51.37
CA THR A 573 85.18 -2.89 -50.89
C THR A 573 85.02 -3.06 -49.38
N PRO A 574 84.62 -4.26 -48.90
CA PRO A 574 84.07 -4.44 -47.56
C PRO A 574 85.13 -4.57 -46.46
N TYR A 575 84.73 -4.27 -45.23
CA TYR A 575 85.35 -4.83 -44.04
C TYR A 575 84.29 -5.34 -43.08
N MET A 576 84.51 -6.54 -42.52
CA MET A 576 83.51 -7.25 -41.73
C MET A 576 83.47 -6.77 -40.28
N PHE A 577 82.28 -6.72 -39.69
CA PHE A 577 81.99 -7.70 -38.64
C PHE A 577 80.50 -8.04 -38.57
N SER A 578 80.20 -9.32 -38.45
CA SER A 578 78.85 -9.86 -38.34
C SER A 578 78.42 -10.01 -36.89
N ASN A 579 77.14 -9.78 -36.61
CA ASN A 579 76.42 -10.56 -35.61
C ASN A 579 74.99 -10.80 -36.12
N GLN A 580 74.66 -12.05 -36.40
CA GLN A 580 73.34 -12.49 -36.80
C GLN A 580 72.55 -12.95 -35.56
N SER A 581 71.30 -12.55 -35.46
CA SER A 581 70.30 -13.28 -34.67
C SER A 581 68.92 -13.15 -35.32
N GLU A 582 68.82 -13.65 -36.56
CA GLU A 582 67.57 -14.22 -37.03
C GLU A 582 67.20 -15.37 -36.07
N GLY A 583 65.94 -15.63 -35.74
CA GLY A 583 64.72 -15.21 -36.43
C GLY A 583 64.16 -16.38 -37.22
N SER A 584 63.56 -17.35 -36.53
CA SER A 584 62.85 -18.47 -37.18
C SER A 584 61.56 -18.78 -36.43
N ALA A 585 60.44 -18.49 -37.07
CA ALA A 585 59.11 -18.86 -36.60
C ALA A 585 58.70 -20.22 -37.20
N HIS A 586 57.90 -20.99 -36.46
CA HIS A 586 57.07 -22.11 -36.90
C HIS A 586 56.01 -22.34 -35.79
N SER A 587 54.80 -22.84 -36.03
CA SER A 587 53.96 -22.90 -37.24
C SER A 587 52.56 -23.37 -36.79
N ALA A 588 51.48 -22.94 -37.44
CA ALA A 588 50.12 -23.24 -36.96
C ALA A 588 49.66 -24.70 -37.18
N SER A 589 48.97 -25.27 -36.19
CA SER A 589 47.85 -26.19 -36.39
C SER A 589 47.01 -26.38 -35.12
N PRO A 590 45.66 -26.35 -35.20
CA PRO A 590 44.78 -26.77 -34.12
C PRO A 590 44.56 -28.29 -34.14
N ARG A 591 44.17 -28.89 -33.00
CA ARG A 591 43.52 -30.21 -32.99
C ARG A 591 42.67 -30.46 -31.74
N ASP A 592 41.58 -31.20 -31.94
CA ASP A 592 40.59 -31.60 -30.93
C ASP A 592 41.14 -32.60 -29.89
N GLY A 593 40.40 -32.77 -28.78
CA GLY A 593 40.17 -34.12 -28.26
C GLY A 593 40.13 -34.37 -26.75
N ARG A 594 39.03 -34.00 -26.09
CA ARG A 594 38.19 -34.92 -25.28
C ARG A 594 38.87 -35.93 -24.31
N SER A 595 38.74 -35.69 -23.01
CA SER A 595 38.19 -36.67 -22.01
C SER A 595 38.08 -36.08 -20.60
N GLU A 596 36.93 -36.31 -19.95
CA GLU A 596 36.70 -36.80 -18.56
C GLU A 596 37.77 -36.57 -17.45
N ALA A 597 37.49 -36.50 -16.15
CA ALA A 597 36.33 -36.35 -15.25
C ALA A 597 36.82 -36.82 -13.85
N GLY A 598 36.22 -36.36 -12.75
CA GLY A 598 36.68 -36.59 -11.36
C GLY A 598 36.96 -35.24 -10.68
N VAL A 599 36.18 -34.75 -9.71
CA VAL A 599 35.75 -35.30 -8.40
C VAL A 599 36.86 -35.21 -7.35
N ASP A 600 36.73 -34.18 -6.51
CA ASP A 600 36.87 -34.13 -5.05
C ASP A 600 37.94 -35.02 -4.39
N ASP A 601 38.98 -34.41 -3.78
CA ASP A 601 38.95 -34.06 -2.34
C ASP A 601 40.18 -33.22 -1.92
N ASP A 602 40.21 -32.81 -0.66
CA ASP A 602 41.19 -31.99 0.07
C ASP A 602 42.70 -32.24 -0.24
N ASP A 603 43.53 -31.18 -0.28
CA ASP A 603 44.14 -30.63 0.97
C ASP A 603 44.90 -29.31 0.75
N ASP A 604 45.31 -28.68 1.86
CA ASP A 604 45.99 -27.38 1.98
C ASP A 604 47.39 -27.32 1.30
N ILE A 605 47.67 -26.25 0.52
CA ILE A 605 49.00 -25.70 0.20
C ILE A 605 48.86 -24.39 -0.62
N ARG A 606 48.99 -23.21 0.05
CA ARG A 606 49.72 -21.98 -0.39
C ARG A 606 49.23 -20.66 0.24
N SER A 607 49.55 -20.46 1.52
CA SER A 607 49.49 -19.15 2.17
C SER A 607 50.71 -18.24 1.87
N GLU A 608 51.35 -18.35 0.69
CA GLU A 608 52.65 -17.70 0.40
C GLU A 608 52.66 -16.74 -0.82
N HIS A 609 51.59 -16.67 -1.61
CA HIS A 609 51.54 -15.84 -2.85
C HIS A 609 50.78 -14.51 -2.69
N SER A 610 50.30 -14.17 -1.50
CA SER A 610 49.63 -12.89 -1.22
C SER A 610 50.62 -11.77 -0.84
N ASP A 611 51.62 -12.11 -0.03
CA ASP A 611 52.46 -11.10 0.63
C ASP A 611 53.59 -10.60 -0.30
N THR A 612 54.11 -11.47 -1.16
CA THR A 612 55.12 -11.14 -2.19
C THR A 612 54.61 -10.14 -3.24
N VAL A 613 53.29 -10.10 -3.49
CA VAL A 613 52.65 -9.08 -4.35
C VAL A 613 52.47 -7.75 -3.60
N SER A 614 52.32 -7.81 -2.27
CA SER A 614 52.11 -6.63 -1.42
C SER A 614 53.40 -5.87 -1.11
N GLU A 615 54.54 -6.57 -1.00
CA GLU A 615 55.84 -5.97 -0.70
C GLU A 615 56.45 -5.19 -1.89
N LEU A 616 56.22 -5.65 -3.13
CA LEU A 616 56.79 -5.04 -4.35
C LEU A 616 56.12 -3.73 -4.82
N LEU A 617 55.06 -3.27 -4.16
CA LEU A 617 54.37 -2.01 -4.49
C LEU A 617 54.69 -0.85 -3.54
N VAL A 618 55.54 -1.06 -2.52
CA VAL A 618 55.87 -0.02 -1.53
C VAL A 618 57.06 0.83 -1.97
N ARG A 619 56.76 2.04 -2.48
CA ARG A 619 57.66 3.17 -2.77
C ARG A 619 58.70 3.01 -3.90
N PRO A 620 58.77 4.05 -4.72
CA PRO A 620 59.95 4.93 -4.74
C PRO A 620 59.73 6.18 -3.87
N HIS A 621 60.79 6.68 -3.23
CA HIS A 621 60.76 7.97 -2.52
C HIS A 621 60.80 9.13 -3.52
N PHE A 622 59.91 10.11 -3.38
CA PHE A 622 60.12 11.44 -3.95
C PHE A 622 59.99 12.50 -2.85
N THR A 623 61.12 13.03 -2.39
CA THR A 623 61.20 14.05 -1.36
C THR A 623 61.08 15.45 -1.98
N PRO A 624 60.13 16.30 -1.55
CA PRO A 624 60.03 17.67 -2.05
C PRO A 624 61.11 18.56 -1.40
N LEU A 625 62.23 18.77 -2.08
CA LEU A 625 63.28 19.70 -1.64
C LEU A 625 63.82 20.52 -2.81
N MET A 626 63.75 21.85 -2.69
CA MET A 626 64.27 22.87 -3.62
C MET A 626 63.59 22.92 -5.01
N THR A 627 63.48 24.08 -5.70
CA THR A 627 63.89 25.45 -5.34
C THR A 627 62.96 26.48 -6.00
N HIS A 628 62.91 27.70 -5.45
CA HIS A 628 62.31 28.85 -6.14
C HIS A 628 63.13 29.22 -7.39
N SER A 629 62.59 29.00 -8.59
CA SER A 629 63.09 29.68 -9.79
C SER A 629 62.12 29.65 -10.97
N ARG A 630 62.19 30.71 -11.79
CA ARG A 630 61.66 30.82 -13.16
C ARG A 630 60.13 30.82 -13.32
N LEU A 631 59.59 32.01 -13.13
CA LEU A 631 58.64 32.61 -14.08
C LEU A 631 59.04 32.30 -15.54
N THR A 632 58.04 32.29 -16.45
CA THR A 632 58.18 32.16 -17.92
C THR A 632 58.59 30.78 -18.49
N ARG A 633 57.66 29.81 -18.43
CA ARG A 633 57.54 28.77 -19.46
C ARG A 633 56.06 28.46 -19.72
N LYS A 634 55.67 28.24 -20.97
CA LYS A 634 54.36 27.62 -21.28
C LYS A 634 54.39 26.15 -20.80
N PRO A 635 53.27 25.61 -20.28
CA PRO A 635 53.21 24.20 -19.88
C PRO A 635 53.42 23.28 -21.09
N SER A 636 54.09 22.15 -20.86
CA SER A 636 54.21 21.09 -21.86
C SER A 636 52.92 20.26 -21.91
N PRO A 637 52.43 19.81 -23.08
CA PRO A 637 51.18 19.04 -23.16
C PRO A 637 51.14 17.77 -22.28
N GLY A 638 52.30 17.16 -21.99
CA GLY A 638 52.37 15.93 -21.18
C GLY A 638 52.30 16.14 -19.66
N GLU A 639 52.61 17.34 -19.14
CA GLU A 639 52.65 17.57 -17.69
C GLU A 639 51.23 17.52 -17.08
N GLY A 640 50.24 18.08 -17.78
CA GLY A 640 48.82 17.98 -17.37
C GLY A 640 48.27 16.55 -17.42
N THR A 641 48.71 15.74 -18.39
CA THR A 641 48.30 14.32 -18.50
C THR A 641 48.80 13.49 -17.31
N ILE A 642 50.04 13.73 -16.87
CA ILE A 642 50.63 13.02 -15.71
C ILE A 642 49.88 13.41 -14.42
N VAL A 643 49.52 14.69 -14.24
CA VAL A 643 48.76 15.16 -13.07
C VAL A 643 47.36 14.54 -13.04
N HIS A 644 46.60 14.56 -14.16
CA HIS A 644 45.29 13.91 -14.21
C HIS A 644 45.35 12.39 -14.03
N TYR A 645 46.40 11.72 -14.52
CA TYR A 645 46.58 10.29 -14.29
C TYR A 645 46.83 9.98 -12.81
N ALA A 646 47.65 10.78 -12.11
CA ALA A 646 47.84 10.66 -10.67
C ALA A 646 46.56 10.97 -9.87
N GLU A 647 45.81 12.00 -10.27
CA GLU A 647 44.50 12.35 -9.70
C GLU A 647 43.47 11.22 -9.87
N GLN A 648 43.47 10.55 -11.03
CA GLN A 648 42.58 9.43 -11.31
C GLN A 648 43.01 8.14 -10.60
N LEU A 649 44.32 7.89 -10.43
CA LEU A 649 44.80 6.84 -9.53
C LEU A 649 44.36 7.08 -8.08
N ALA A 650 44.46 8.31 -7.58
CA ALA A 650 43.99 8.64 -6.22
C ALA A 650 42.47 8.44 -6.04
N ARG A 651 41.65 8.77 -7.06
CA ARG A 651 40.21 8.42 -7.04
C ARG A 651 40.01 6.91 -6.99
N ASN A 652 40.68 6.15 -7.87
CA ASN A 652 40.60 4.70 -7.92
C ASN A 652 41.05 4.06 -6.58
N GLU A 653 42.08 4.58 -5.90
CA GLU A 653 42.50 4.10 -4.58
C GLU A 653 41.46 4.36 -3.48
N VAL A 654 40.83 5.54 -3.48
CA VAL A 654 39.74 5.87 -2.55
C VAL A 654 38.54 4.96 -2.78
N GLU A 655 38.12 4.77 -4.04
CA GLU A 655 37.03 3.85 -4.43
C GLU A 655 37.36 2.40 -4.05
N LEU A 656 38.58 1.92 -4.34
CA LEU A 656 39.04 0.58 -3.94
C LEU A 656 39.06 0.42 -2.41
N SER A 657 39.40 1.48 -1.66
CA SER A 657 39.34 1.47 -0.19
C SER A 657 37.90 1.41 0.34
N ALA A 658 36.95 2.07 -0.34
CA ALA A 658 35.53 2.04 -0.01
C ALA A 658 34.92 0.66 -0.29
N VAL A 659 35.20 0.08 -1.46
CA VAL A 659 34.79 -1.27 -1.84
C VAL A 659 35.40 -2.32 -0.90
N ARG A 660 36.66 -2.18 -0.48
CA ARG A 660 37.28 -3.06 0.54
C ARG A 660 36.59 -2.94 1.91
N LYS A 661 36.22 -1.74 2.35
CA LYS A 661 35.44 -1.54 3.59
C LYS A 661 34.04 -2.16 3.49
N GLN A 662 33.36 -1.99 2.35
CA GLN A 662 32.06 -2.62 2.10
C GLN A 662 32.16 -4.15 2.07
N LYS A 663 33.19 -4.70 1.40
CA LYS A 663 33.49 -6.15 1.41
C LYS A 663 33.65 -6.67 2.84
N HIS A 664 34.51 -6.06 3.65
CA HIS A 664 34.71 -6.48 5.05
C HIS A 664 33.48 -6.30 5.93
N HIS A 665 32.64 -5.30 5.68
CA HIS A 665 31.36 -5.14 6.38
C HIS A 665 30.39 -6.28 6.02
N LEU A 666 30.26 -6.61 4.73
CA LEU A 666 29.43 -7.73 4.26
C LEU A 666 29.97 -9.08 4.75
N GLU A 667 31.28 -9.29 4.79
CA GLU A 667 31.92 -10.48 5.37
C GLU A 667 31.60 -10.62 6.86
N ALA A 668 31.70 -9.52 7.63
CA ALA A 668 31.30 -9.51 9.04
C ALA A 668 29.81 -9.83 9.24
N SER A 669 28.93 -9.27 8.40
CA SER A 669 27.50 -9.60 8.42
C SER A 669 27.22 -11.06 8.02
N ILE A 670 27.97 -11.64 7.08
CA ILE A 670 27.87 -13.06 6.71
C ILE A 670 28.27 -13.94 7.90
N HIS A 671 29.37 -13.63 8.59
CA HIS A 671 29.78 -14.38 9.79
C HIS A 671 28.79 -14.27 10.94
N GLN A 672 28.22 -13.08 11.19
CA GLN A 672 27.15 -12.89 12.18
C GLN A 672 25.89 -13.70 11.81
N LEU A 673 25.50 -13.72 10.54
CA LEU A 673 24.37 -14.53 10.06
C LEU A 673 24.67 -16.04 10.16
N GLN A 674 25.91 -16.48 9.94
CA GLN A 674 26.34 -17.87 10.14
C GLN A 674 26.26 -18.28 11.63
N GLU A 675 26.72 -17.44 12.55
CA GLU A 675 26.59 -17.66 14.00
C GLU A 675 25.11 -17.68 14.45
N GLU A 676 24.30 -16.76 13.91
CA GLU A 676 22.86 -16.77 14.13
C GLU A 676 22.16 -18.02 13.57
N ILE A 677 22.61 -18.57 12.44
CA ILE A 677 22.07 -19.81 11.86
C ILE A 677 22.49 -21.00 12.73
N ALA A 678 23.78 -21.16 13.04
CA ALA A 678 24.29 -22.26 13.86
C ALA A 678 23.60 -22.31 15.24
N THR A 679 23.46 -21.15 15.90
CA THR A 679 22.77 -21.08 17.19
C THR A 679 21.24 -21.23 17.09
N LYS A 680 20.63 -21.14 15.91
CA LYS A 680 19.22 -21.53 15.68
C LYS A 680 19.12 -23.03 15.40
N GLU A 681 20.01 -23.59 14.60
CA GLU A 681 20.10 -25.02 14.33
C GLU A 681 20.32 -25.85 15.60
N GLU A 682 21.23 -25.43 16.50
CA GLU A 682 21.41 -26.06 17.81
C GLU A 682 20.10 -26.10 18.61
N LYS A 683 19.39 -24.96 18.70
CA LYS A 683 18.09 -24.85 19.39
C LYS A 683 17.01 -25.74 18.74
N TYR A 684 16.99 -25.85 17.41
CA TYR A 684 16.07 -26.74 16.70
C TYR A 684 16.44 -28.22 16.89
N GLN A 685 17.73 -28.57 16.91
CA GLN A 685 18.20 -29.92 17.22
C GLN A 685 17.80 -30.32 18.65
N ASP A 686 17.95 -29.43 19.63
CA ASP A 686 17.51 -29.66 21.01
C ASP A 686 15.99 -29.82 21.11
N GLN A 687 15.20 -29.00 20.42
CA GLN A 687 13.75 -29.16 20.34
C GLN A 687 13.34 -30.49 19.68
N ILE A 688 14.01 -30.89 18.59
CA ILE A 688 13.81 -32.19 17.94
C ILE A 688 14.18 -33.34 18.88
N GLN A 689 15.27 -33.23 19.65
CA GLN A 689 15.63 -34.24 20.65
C GLN A 689 14.62 -34.29 21.80
N ALA A 690 14.12 -33.16 22.29
CA ALA A 690 13.09 -33.10 23.32
C ALA A 690 11.77 -33.71 22.85
N LEU A 691 11.32 -33.38 21.63
CA LEU A 691 10.14 -33.95 21.01
C LEU A 691 10.29 -35.46 20.74
N LYS A 692 11.48 -35.92 20.31
CA LYS A 692 11.77 -37.37 20.19
C LYS A 692 11.66 -38.08 21.55
N ARG A 693 12.28 -37.55 22.61
CA ARG A 693 12.17 -38.10 23.98
C ARG A 693 10.72 -38.17 24.48
N GLU A 694 9.88 -37.21 24.08
CA GLU A 694 8.46 -37.19 24.41
C GLU A 694 7.63 -38.17 23.57
N VAL A 695 7.90 -38.29 22.26
CA VAL A 695 7.32 -39.35 21.42
C VAL A 695 7.70 -40.72 21.97
N ASP A 696 8.97 -40.97 22.27
CA ASP A 696 9.44 -42.21 22.92
C ASP A 696 8.70 -42.48 24.24
N ARG A 697 8.34 -41.42 25.00
CA ARG A 697 7.57 -41.54 26.26
C ARG A 697 6.10 -41.92 25.99
N LEU A 698 5.46 -41.25 25.04
CA LEU A 698 4.07 -41.50 24.66
C LEU A 698 3.89 -42.88 24.00
N GLU A 699 4.84 -43.30 23.15
CA GLU A 699 4.83 -44.64 22.57
C GLU A 699 4.97 -45.73 23.65
N ARG A 700 5.93 -45.60 24.57
CA ARG A 700 6.07 -46.53 25.72
C ARG A 700 4.80 -46.61 26.56
N ASN A 701 4.07 -45.50 26.73
CA ASN A 701 2.78 -45.50 27.43
C ASN A 701 1.68 -46.20 26.62
N ARG A 702 1.51 -45.85 25.33
CA ARG A 702 0.54 -46.50 24.43
C ARG A 702 0.77 -48.02 24.32
N PHE A 703 2.03 -48.46 24.26
CA PHE A 703 2.36 -49.89 24.24
C PHE A 703 2.02 -50.59 25.56
N ARG A 704 2.19 -49.92 26.72
CA ARG A 704 1.76 -50.45 28.03
C ARG A 704 0.24 -50.53 28.16
N GLU A 705 -0.51 -49.60 27.58
CA GLU A 705 -1.98 -49.65 27.51
C GLU A 705 -2.48 -50.79 26.62
N SER A 706 -1.73 -51.12 25.55
CA SER A 706 -2.03 -52.27 24.68
C SER A 706 -1.57 -53.64 25.22
N ALA A 707 -0.82 -53.68 26.33
CA ALA A 707 -0.21 -54.90 26.83
C ALA A 707 -1.22 -55.79 27.57
N ASN A 708 -1.20 -57.09 27.30
CA ASN A 708 -2.01 -58.06 28.05
C ASN A 708 -1.49 -58.17 29.50
N LEU A 709 -2.18 -57.47 30.42
CA LEU A 709 -1.83 -57.39 31.83
C LEU A 709 -1.96 -58.74 32.56
N GLU A 710 -2.79 -59.67 32.08
CA GLU A 710 -2.91 -61.01 32.66
C GLU A 710 -1.69 -61.87 32.33
N TYR A 711 -1.19 -61.79 31.09
CA TYR A 711 0.06 -62.44 30.70
C TYR A 711 1.24 -61.87 31.51
N LEU A 712 1.34 -60.54 31.62
CA LEU A 712 2.37 -59.89 32.45
C LEU A 712 2.28 -60.32 33.92
N LYS A 713 1.08 -60.33 34.51
CA LYS A 713 0.82 -60.82 35.88
C LYS A 713 1.29 -62.26 36.06
N ASN A 714 1.02 -63.14 35.11
CA ASN A 714 1.41 -64.55 35.18
C ASN A 714 2.93 -64.75 35.05
N VAL A 715 3.60 -63.97 34.19
CA VAL A 715 5.08 -64.00 34.07
C VAL A 715 5.75 -63.40 35.31
N VAL A 716 5.26 -62.28 35.85
CA VAL A 716 5.77 -61.69 37.10
C VAL A 716 5.57 -62.63 38.29
N LEU A 717 4.38 -63.25 38.42
CA LEU A 717 4.11 -64.22 39.49
C LEU A 717 5.06 -65.43 39.42
N ARG A 718 5.31 -65.97 38.23
CA ARG A 718 6.30 -67.05 38.05
C ARG A 718 7.73 -66.57 38.28
N TYR A 719 8.11 -65.36 37.88
CA TYR A 719 9.44 -64.79 38.17
C TYR A 719 9.72 -64.67 39.68
N MET A 720 8.71 -64.31 40.48
CA MET A 720 8.83 -64.20 41.94
C MET A 720 8.76 -65.55 42.68
N THR A 721 8.12 -66.57 42.10
CA THR A 721 7.93 -67.90 42.75
C THR A 721 8.89 -68.98 42.29
N THR A 722 9.52 -68.83 41.12
CA THR A 722 10.55 -69.75 40.61
C THR A 722 11.88 -69.51 41.31
N SER A 723 12.65 -70.56 41.60
CA SER A 723 13.99 -70.44 42.19
C SER A 723 15.14 -70.46 41.16
N ASP A 724 14.92 -71.10 40.00
CA ASP A 724 15.91 -71.22 38.92
C ASP A 724 16.28 -69.86 38.30
N TYR A 725 17.58 -69.63 38.12
CA TYR A 725 18.15 -68.44 37.51
C TYR A 725 17.86 -68.34 36.01
N ALA A 726 17.91 -69.47 35.27
CA ALA A 726 17.70 -69.45 33.82
C ALA A 726 16.25 -69.10 33.47
N ALA A 727 15.27 -69.73 34.16
CA ALA A 727 13.87 -69.37 34.07
C ALA A 727 13.62 -67.91 34.51
N LYS A 728 14.28 -67.43 35.58
CA LYS A 728 14.19 -66.02 36.00
C LYS A 728 14.68 -65.05 34.92
N ASP A 729 15.85 -65.28 34.33
CA ASP A 729 16.38 -64.42 33.27
C ASP A 729 15.48 -64.44 32.01
N GLN A 730 14.97 -65.61 31.61
CA GLN A 730 14.01 -65.70 30.51
C GLN A 730 12.72 -64.91 30.79
N MET A 731 12.18 -65.00 32.01
CA MET A 731 10.99 -64.25 32.42
C MET A 731 11.26 -62.75 32.61
N PHE A 732 12.45 -62.37 33.10
CA PHE A 732 12.89 -60.98 33.13
C PHE A 732 12.98 -60.39 31.73
N LYS A 733 13.54 -61.11 30.76
CA LYS A 733 13.60 -60.71 29.34
C LYS A 733 12.21 -60.50 28.75
N ALA A 734 11.23 -61.34 29.10
CA ALA A 734 9.83 -61.12 28.73
C ALA A 734 9.24 -59.86 29.38
N ILE A 735 9.36 -59.70 30.71
CA ILE A 735 8.88 -58.53 31.47
C ILE A 735 9.48 -57.23 30.94
N ALA A 736 10.80 -57.18 30.75
CA ALA A 736 11.54 -56.02 30.24
C ALA A 736 11.19 -55.66 28.78
N THR A 737 10.61 -56.60 28.03
CA THR A 737 10.12 -56.38 26.66
C THR A 737 8.68 -55.88 26.67
N ILE A 738 7.79 -56.49 27.46
CA ILE A 738 6.38 -56.05 27.64
C ILE A 738 6.32 -54.62 28.22
N LEU A 739 7.15 -54.32 29.22
CA LEU A 739 7.21 -53.00 29.86
C LEU A 739 8.16 -52.00 29.18
N GLN A 740 8.82 -52.42 28.09
CA GLN A 740 9.77 -51.63 27.31
C GLN A 740 10.84 -50.91 28.16
N PHE A 741 11.57 -51.69 28.97
CA PHE A 741 12.70 -51.17 29.76
C PHE A 741 13.81 -50.67 28.84
N THR A 742 14.33 -49.49 29.12
CA THR A 742 15.51 -48.91 28.45
C THR A 742 16.76 -49.77 28.66
N SER A 743 17.78 -49.58 27.81
CA SER A 743 19.09 -50.23 27.97
C SER A 743 19.73 -49.97 29.35
N GLN A 744 19.52 -48.79 29.92
CA GLN A 744 19.99 -48.43 31.27
C GLN A 744 19.21 -49.16 32.39
N GLU A 745 17.90 -49.33 32.25
CA GLU A 745 17.09 -50.08 33.23
C GLU A 745 17.38 -51.58 33.15
N ARG A 746 17.49 -52.13 31.93
CA ARG A 746 17.89 -53.52 31.70
C ARG A 746 19.24 -53.82 32.34
N THR A 747 20.26 -53.00 32.10
CA THR A 747 21.60 -53.18 32.68
C THR A 747 21.68 -52.94 34.19
N LYS A 748 20.82 -52.10 34.77
CA LYS A 748 20.69 -51.98 36.24
C LYS A 748 20.13 -53.26 36.86
N VAL A 749 19.05 -53.82 36.31
CA VAL A 749 18.42 -55.01 36.87
C VAL A 749 19.26 -56.27 36.63
N THR A 750 19.91 -56.43 35.47
CA THR A 750 20.83 -57.57 35.28
C THR A 750 22.03 -57.51 36.23
N LYS A 751 22.58 -56.32 36.51
CA LYS A 751 23.66 -56.15 37.50
C LYS A 751 23.22 -56.54 38.92
N PHE A 752 22.00 -56.17 39.31
CA PHE A 752 21.43 -56.57 40.60
C PHE A 752 21.14 -58.07 40.67
N ASN A 753 20.58 -58.65 39.60
CA ASN A 753 20.36 -60.09 39.49
C ASN A 753 21.66 -60.90 39.39
N SER A 754 22.80 -60.30 39.03
CA SER A 754 24.12 -60.95 39.08
C SER A 754 24.84 -60.79 40.43
N SER A 755 24.20 -60.15 41.43
CA SER A 755 24.69 -60.05 42.81
C SER A 755 23.84 -60.84 43.82
N TRP A 756 23.03 -61.79 43.31
CA TRP A 756 22.17 -62.74 44.04
C TRP A 756 22.42 -64.15 43.49
#